data_AF-A0A1G8RWM1-F1
#
_entry.id   AF-A0A1G8RWM1-F1
#
_cell.length_a   1.000
_cell.length_b   1.000
_cell.length_c   1.000
_cell.angle_alpha   90.00
_cell.angle_beta   90.00
_cell.angle_gamma   90.00
#
_symmetry.space_group_name_H-M   'P 1'
#
loop_
_entity.id
_entity.type
_entity.pdbx_description
1 polymer ?
#
loop_
_entity_poly.entity_id
_entity_poly.type
_entity_poly.pdbx_seq_one_letter_code
_entity_poly.pdbx_strand_id
1 'polypeptide(L)'
;MTFTLPVHGADPKTTTVADLEEALNATLRGKTRALEAVDAALATRISAAELTRAAGDAALGDRLETEAGARADADAALALALASGGAVYLSTDAGLAATAEGEAFLAYLEEAVAIYVNQGGSAVLRGSFAPTQALDAVGWKPRASEPPHERFKVRIAGRWYSPDPLVITCNAQSNGAQVAAAAGGDLTPSPEVLVWDHLAGKIVTLDPGASPFASAQPGRNYFPLHMGKYIATRLRRPVVVIPYAVSGSPIGAWMEAGEHWPVFAARVEAAFAAGGLLAGLSSVDVHIVDVVESAHDALISALSDRIYPDYLAQIRAWSRASAATRIIAVEALPQADGGAAWKANEGWRRTIASGRYSGVSLVSAAGLRPGPDGSNVHFDGPSLVELGHRIGRVITGESIGVTSAERWIAADATGGMIWKEELYLRACVLSFGPTGDSPNTVSVGTIRAGLPVLFEQDGVFTETPTAGEPVLARHVIDSAAPSFVTLWYPAKSVGDDIASGERPGIEITMPAGQGALKALRLSPAFPLRYLFVQGHTDLDWSCDWQQLPASLTALRVINCPAVRFDGLHAAEMPASLAILGLNGCRVPGHLRAAIDAENAARGGRIAVSYGSDYLPESVREAYPEDYGVPLEGQSDGEAAFIRYAARGGALRAKPGSVVRAATRTANVVFPAGTIARLEGLRFQQDYTLDNEGAVFRVQEGVTVADLSWHIGSLGGLPCWFQRGVIAEAGARLSNWTITADAPFPAGAVTDIRDGVISLRGPQITVENCEFHGHQKAITGYRGSGYRDCVIRNCRVHDMLSFVSLDNEGFERGLIEGVYVYSTHPLAAPEPGHNVVTGGAPYAVVRHVYQMFDGMGSGEHFIYSAVVDGTRGMSFAHIHARGSGQCFMKWRGHDGLRGTDLHGGPTSIGNAPGTNEDGFRLENCRNWALSDISMRLNPRFSEPAGYDSLHLKNSWNGVIRTAYLEKPRRCYIALCTPPGDPDYTSPPNEAVTDILIADLVAVGAEDNRPLILAVAENSETVVNVGNLTITGLDWDGQISRLVEADVGMTIHRVPGTTILIDGTVRGRRITYEWVAGSSPVITYHSPADLVEPVAALKELSVPAGQKAFATDATASSFGSVAEGGGSNFVPIFFDGVNWRVG
;
A
#
# COMPACT_ATOMS: atom_id res chain seq x y z
N MET A 1 -0.53 -11.74 65.63
CA MET A 1 -1.59 -12.68 66.05
C MET A 1 -1.31 -13.07 67.48
N THR A 2 -2.14 -12.65 68.42
CA THR A 2 -2.02 -13.04 69.83
C THR A 2 -2.74 -14.38 69.99
N PHE A 3 -2.03 -15.44 70.37
CA PHE A 3 -2.62 -16.76 70.60
C PHE A 3 -3.00 -16.90 72.08
N THR A 4 -4.29 -16.87 72.37
CA THR A 4 -4.81 -17.24 73.69
C THR A 4 -4.96 -18.77 73.70
N LEU A 5 -4.05 -19.46 74.37
CA LEU A 5 -4.15 -20.91 74.57
C LEU A 5 -5.24 -21.18 75.63
N PRO A 6 -6.32 -21.91 75.30
CA PRO A 6 -7.32 -22.27 76.29
C PRO A 6 -6.79 -23.40 77.15
N VAL A 7 -6.10 -23.06 78.24
CA VAL A 7 -5.74 -24.04 79.28
C VAL A 7 -6.94 -24.17 80.23
N HIS A 8 -8.03 -24.76 79.75
CA HIS A 8 -9.20 -25.00 80.58
C HIS A 8 -8.92 -26.17 81.54
N GLY A 9 -8.63 -25.85 82.81
CA GLY A 9 -8.69 -26.79 83.93
C GLY A 9 -7.36 -27.17 84.59
N ALA A 10 -6.20 -26.67 84.14
CA ALA A 10 -4.92 -26.92 84.80
C ALA A 10 -4.53 -25.74 85.70
N ASP A 11 -4.17 -26.02 86.96
CA ASP A 11 -3.56 -25.04 87.85
C ASP A 11 -2.26 -24.52 87.19
N PRO A 12 -2.11 -23.20 86.96
CA PRO A 12 -0.93 -22.63 86.32
C PRO A 12 0.39 -22.94 87.07
N LYS A 13 0.35 -23.45 88.30
CA LYS A 13 1.52 -23.95 89.03
C LYS A 13 1.97 -25.37 88.63
N THR A 14 1.16 -26.10 87.87
CA THR A 14 1.40 -27.51 87.50
C THR A 14 1.49 -27.77 86.00
N THR A 15 1.08 -26.81 85.16
CA THR A 15 1.18 -26.92 83.70
C THR A 15 2.64 -26.98 83.26
N THR A 16 3.03 -28.08 82.61
CA THR A 16 4.38 -28.25 82.09
C THR A 16 4.50 -27.63 80.69
N VAL A 17 5.74 -27.39 80.24
CA VAL A 17 6.01 -26.93 78.87
C VAL A 17 5.42 -27.90 77.83
N ALA A 18 5.44 -29.20 78.12
CA ALA A 18 4.88 -30.22 77.24
C ALA A 18 3.36 -30.07 77.04
N ASP A 19 2.61 -29.70 78.08
CA ASP A 19 1.16 -29.49 78.00
C ASP A 19 0.82 -28.28 77.10
N LEU A 20 1.64 -27.22 77.17
CA LEU A 20 1.49 -26.04 76.31
C LEU A 20 1.85 -26.34 74.86
N GLU A 21 2.91 -27.12 74.62
CA GLU A 21 3.30 -27.59 73.29
C GLU A 21 2.21 -28.45 72.66
N GLU A 22 1.59 -29.35 73.42
CA GLU A 22 0.50 -30.20 72.91
C GLU A 22 -0.76 -29.38 72.59
N ALA A 23 -1.14 -28.42 73.44
CA ALA A 23 -2.27 -27.53 73.18
C ALA A 23 -2.04 -26.63 71.95
N LEU A 24 -0.81 -26.14 71.76
CA LEU A 24 -0.41 -25.38 70.58
C LEU A 24 -0.49 -26.25 69.32
N ASN A 25 0.06 -27.47 69.36
CA ASN A 25 0.03 -28.40 68.24
C ASN A 25 -1.39 -28.86 67.88
N ALA A 26 -2.27 -29.04 68.86
CA ALA A 26 -3.69 -29.32 68.62
C ALA A 26 -4.39 -28.14 67.91
N THR A 27 -4.12 -26.91 68.37
CA THR A 27 -4.66 -25.69 67.76
C THR A 27 -4.18 -25.50 66.33
N LEU A 28 -2.89 -25.72 66.08
CA LEU A 28 -2.29 -25.66 64.74
C LEU A 28 -2.95 -26.67 63.80
N ARG A 29 -3.09 -27.94 64.23
CA ARG A 29 -3.78 -28.97 63.43
C ARG A 29 -5.23 -28.61 63.11
N GLY A 30 -5.95 -28.00 64.06
CA GLY A 30 -7.32 -27.52 63.82
C GLY A 30 -7.38 -26.40 62.78
N LYS A 31 -6.44 -25.45 62.83
CA LYS A 31 -6.33 -24.36 61.85
C LYS A 31 -5.92 -24.85 60.46
N THR A 32 -4.99 -25.80 60.38
CA THR A 32 -4.60 -26.45 59.11
C THR A 32 -5.82 -27.09 58.43
N ARG A 33 -6.61 -27.88 59.16
CA ARG A 33 -7.83 -28.49 58.59
C ARG A 33 -8.87 -27.46 58.14
N ALA A 34 -9.01 -26.36 58.87
CA ALA A 34 -9.94 -25.29 58.48
C ALA A 34 -9.48 -24.57 57.20
N LEU A 35 -8.17 -24.35 57.03
CA LEU A 35 -7.60 -23.80 55.81
C LEU A 35 -7.79 -24.75 54.63
N GLU A 36 -7.50 -26.05 54.81
CA GLU A 36 -7.74 -27.07 53.78
C GLU A 36 -9.21 -27.11 53.32
N ALA A 37 -10.16 -26.97 54.25
CA ALA A 37 -11.58 -26.91 53.93
C ALA A 37 -11.97 -25.63 53.17
N VAL A 38 -11.38 -24.49 53.51
CA VAL A 38 -11.60 -23.22 52.80
C VAL A 38 -11.02 -23.27 51.40
N ASP A 39 -9.81 -23.81 51.23
CA ASP A 39 -9.16 -23.96 49.94
C ASP A 39 -9.98 -24.89 49.02
N ALA A 40 -10.46 -26.02 49.55
CA ALA A 40 -11.33 -26.92 48.79
C ALA A 40 -12.65 -26.24 48.37
N ALA A 41 -13.25 -25.43 49.25
CA ALA A 41 -14.48 -24.69 48.95
C ALA A 41 -14.24 -23.59 47.90
N LEU A 42 -13.11 -22.88 47.99
CA LEU A 42 -12.73 -21.84 47.04
C LEU A 42 -12.45 -22.43 45.66
N ALA A 43 -11.68 -23.52 45.59
CA ALA A 43 -11.42 -24.24 44.35
C ALA A 43 -12.73 -24.65 43.65
N THR A 44 -13.67 -25.21 44.43
CA THR A 44 -15.00 -25.60 43.90
C THR A 44 -15.78 -24.40 43.34
N ARG A 45 -15.76 -23.25 44.03
CA ARG A 45 -16.44 -22.03 43.58
C ARG A 45 -15.82 -21.44 42.32
N ILE A 46 -14.49 -21.44 42.22
CA ILE A 46 -13.77 -20.95 41.04
C ILE A 46 -14.12 -21.82 39.83
N SER A 47 -14.03 -23.14 39.96
CA SER A 47 -14.37 -24.07 38.87
C SER A 47 -15.82 -23.91 38.39
N ALA A 48 -16.78 -23.68 39.30
CA ALA A 48 -18.18 -23.44 38.94
C ALA A 48 -18.38 -22.09 38.19
N ALA A 49 -17.66 -21.05 38.60
CA ALA A 49 -17.70 -19.74 37.93
C ALA A 49 -17.09 -19.81 36.52
N GLU A 50 -15.97 -20.51 36.36
CA GLU A 50 -15.34 -20.74 35.06
C GLU A 50 -16.24 -21.51 34.10
N LEU A 51 -16.94 -22.53 34.59
CA LEU A 51 -17.90 -23.30 33.79
C LEU A 51 -19.08 -22.42 33.31
N THR A 52 -19.57 -21.55 34.19
CA THR A 52 -20.67 -20.61 33.87
C THR A 52 -20.25 -19.58 32.82
N ARG A 53 -19.03 -19.04 32.95
CA ARG A 53 -18.46 -18.12 31.96
C ARG A 53 -18.30 -18.79 30.61
N ALA A 54 -17.73 -20.00 30.56
CA ALA A 54 -17.55 -20.75 29.32
C ALA A 54 -18.88 -21.03 28.61
N ALA A 55 -19.94 -21.35 29.35
CA ALA A 55 -21.29 -21.53 28.80
C ALA A 55 -21.87 -20.22 28.24
N GLY A 56 -21.62 -19.08 28.91
CA GLY A 56 -22.02 -17.76 28.43
C GLY A 56 -21.30 -17.34 27.14
N ASP A 57 -19.99 -17.58 27.09
CA ASP A 57 -19.17 -17.29 25.91
C ASP A 57 -19.62 -18.12 24.69
N ALA A 58 -19.93 -19.41 24.89
CA ALA A 58 -20.46 -20.28 23.84
C ALA A 58 -21.83 -19.79 23.31
N ALA A 59 -22.77 -19.43 24.20
CA ALA A 59 -24.08 -18.93 23.80
C ALA A 59 -24.02 -17.57 23.06
N LEU A 60 -23.03 -16.73 23.36
CA LEU A 60 -22.79 -15.49 22.63
C LEU A 60 -22.25 -15.78 21.21
N GLY A 61 -21.35 -16.76 21.08
CA GLY A 61 -20.86 -17.24 19.79
C GLY A 61 -21.98 -17.68 18.86
N ASP A 62 -22.86 -18.57 19.33
CA ASP A 62 -24.00 -19.08 18.55
C ASP A 62 -24.94 -17.97 18.05
N ARG A 63 -25.19 -16.95 18.89
CA ARG A 63 -26.04 -15.80 18.53
C ARG A 63 -25.40 -14.93 17.45
N LEU A 64 -24.09 -14.70 17.52
CA LEU A 64 -23.36 -13.91 16.54
C LEU A 64 -23.31 -14.62 15.18
N GLU A 65 -23.09 -15.94 15.17
CA GLU A 65 -23.12 -16.73 13.93
C GLU A 65 -24.50 -16.72 13.28
N THR A 66 -25.58 -16.80 14.07
CA THR A 66 -26.96 -16.74 13.56
C THR A 66 -27.27 -15.38 12.91
N GLU A 67 -26.92 -14.27 13.57
CA GLU A 67 -27.13 -12.91 13.03
C GLU A 67 -26.28 -12.66 11.77
N ALA A 68 -25.02 -13.13 11.76
CA ALA A 68 -24.15 -13.04 10.60
C ALA A 68 -24.72 -13.80 9.39
N GLY A 69 -25.29 -14.99 9.61
CA GLY A 69 -26.00 -15.75 8.58
C GLY A 69 -27.21 -15.00 8.03
N ALA A 70 -28.06 -14.46 8.90
CA ALA A 70 -29.25 -13.71 8.48
C ALA A 70 -28.91 -12.46 7.64
N ARG A 71 -27.83 -11.75 7.99
CA ARG A 71 -27.34 -10.60 7.20
C ARG A 71 -26.78 -11.02 5.86
N ALA A 72 -25.98 -12.08 5.82
CA ALA A 72 -25.43 -12.60 4.56
C ALA A 72 -26.55 -13.03 3.60
N ASP A 73 -27.60 -13.67 4.11
CA ASP A 73 -28.78 -14.07 3.31
C ASP A 73 -29.56 -12.85 2.80
N ALA A 74 -29.74 -11.82 3.63
CA ALA A 74 -30.42 -10.58 3.24
C ALA A 74 -29.63 -9.77 2.21
N ASP A 75 -28.32 -9.64 2.39
CA ASP A 75 -27.42 -8.96 1.44
C ASP A 75 -27.35 -9.72 0.11
N ALA A 76 -27.31 -11.05 0.16
CA ALA A 76 -27.38 -11.90 -1.03
C ALA A 76 -28.72 -11.74 -1.76
N ALA A 77 -29.85 -11.69 -1.04
CA ALA A 77 -31.16 -11.47 -1.63
C ALA A 77 -31.30 -10.07 -2.26
N LEU A 78 -30.78 -9.04 -1.60
CA LEU A 78 -30.78 -7.67 -2.11
C LEU A 78 -29.87 -7.53 -3.35
N ALA A 79 -28.69 -8.14 -3.33
CA ALA A 79 -27.79 -8.19 -4.47
C ALA A 79 -28.42 -8.92 -5.67
N LEU A 80 -29.14 -10.02 -5.42
CA LEU A 80 -29.88 -10.77 -6.45
C LEU A 80 -31.04 -9.95 -7.03
N ALA A 81 -31.76 -9.21 -6.18
CA ALA A 81 -32.84 -8.31 -6.60
C ALA A 81 -32.31 -7.13 -7.46
N LEU A 82 -31.20 -6.52 -7.05
CA LEU A 82 -30.53 -5.47 -7.84
C LEU A 82 -30.00 -6.01 -9.18
N ALA A 83 -29.47 -7.23 -9.20
CA ALA A 83 -28.99 -7.89 -10.42
C ALA A 83 -30.13 -8.22 -11.42
N SER A 84 -31.36 -8.42 -10.94
CA SER A 84 -32.53 -8.72 -11.79
C SER A 84 -33.15 -7.52 -12.53
N GLY A 85 -32.60 -6.31 -12.31
CA GLY A 85 -33.05 -5.08 -12.98
C GLY A 85 -34.33 -4.46 -12.40
N GLY A 86 -34.79 -4.89 -11.22
CA GLY A 86 -35.80 -4.17 -10.44
C GLY A 86 -37.23 -4.18 -11.00
N ALA A 87 -37.59 -5.15 -11.84
CA ALA A 87 -38.97 -5.31 -12.31
C ALA A 87 -39.87 -5.82 -11.17
N VAL A 88 -40.91 -5.04 -10.83
CA VAL A 88 -41.92 -5.40 -9.83
C VAL A 88 -43.18 -5.89 -10.51
N TYR A 89 -43.53 -7.15 -10.26
CA TYR A 89 -44.72 -7.81 -10.78
C TYR A 89 -45.88 -7.66 -9.78
N LEU A 90 -47.10 -7.62 -10.31
CA LEU A 90 -48.33 -7.50 -9.50
C LEU A 90 -48.78 -8.81 -8.85
N SER A 91 -48.15 -9.93 -9.22
CA SER A 91 -48.37 -11.24 -8.61
C SER A 91 -47.15 -12.13 -8.79
N THR A 92 -47.08 -13.21 -8.00
CA THR A 92 -46.05 -14.26 -8.14
C THR A 92 -46.09 -14.94 -9.50
N ASP A 93 -47.29 -15.21 -10.00
CA ASP A 93 -47.49 -15.93 -11.27
C ASP A 93 -47.01 -15.10 -12.46
N ALA A 94 -47.24 -13.79 -12.43
CA ALA A 94 -46.75 -12.87 -13.45
C ALA A 94 -45.21 -12.79 -13.45
N GLY A 95 -44.59 -12.82 -12.26
CA GLY A 95 -43.14 -12.87 -12.12
C GLY A 95 -42.55 -14.19 -12.62
N LEU A 96 -43.15 -15.33 -12.25
CA LEU A 96 -42.72 -16.66 -12.71
C LEU A 96 -42.80 -16.81 -14.23
N ALA A 97 -43.87 -16.31 -14.86
CA ALA A 97 -44.02 -16.38 -16.30
C ALA A 97 -43.00 -15.52 -17.06
N ALA A 98 -42.48 -14.47 -16.41
CA ALA A 98 -41.60 -13.48 -17.02
C ALA A 98 -40.10 -13.65 -16.68
N THR A 99 -39.76 -14.62 -15.82
CA THR A 99 -38.38 -14.87 -15.37
C THR A 99 -37.92 -16.29 -15.65
N ALA A 100 -36.66 -16.44 -16.02
CA ALA A 100 -36.05 -17.76 -16.28
C ALA A 100 -35.67 -18.48 -14.98
N GLU A 101 -35.38 -19.79 -15.06
CA GLU A 101 -34.86 -20.58 -13.93
C GLU A 101 -33.63 -19.90 -13.30
N GLY A 102 -33.63 -19.75 -11.97
CA GLY A 102 -32.58 -19.10 -11.20
C GLY A 102 -32.67 -17.57 -11.15
N GLU A 103 -33.57 -16.93 -11.91
CA GLU A 103 -33.73 -15.48 -11.86
C GLU A 103 -34.58 -15.04 -10.66
N ALA A 104 -34.17 -13.94 -10.03
CA ALA A 104 -34.94 -13.27 -9.00
C ALA A 104 -36.00 -12.34 -9.62
N PHE A 105 -37.12 -12.17 -8.94
CA PHE A 105 -38.13 -11.16 -9.28
C PHE A 105 -38.79 -10.58 -8.04
N LEU A 106 -39.30 -9.35 -8.17
CA LEU A 106 -40.04 -8.67 -7.12
C LEU A 106 -41.55 -8.86 -7.38
N ALA A 107 -42.33 -9.23 -6.37
CA ALA A 107 -43.78 -9.24 -6.47
C ALA A 107 -44.39 -8.36 -5.38
N TYR A 108 -45.34 -7.51 -5.75
CA TYR A 108 -46.11 -6.72 -4.79
C TYR A 108 -47.31 -7.54 -4.30
N LEU A 109 -47.28 -7.95 -3.04
CA LEU A 109 -48.30 -8.79 -2.41
C LEU A 109 -48.67 -8.20 -1.05
N GLU A 110 -49.96 -8.11 -0.75
CA GLU A 110 -50.47 -7.77 0.60
C GLU A 110 -49.78 -6.55 1.24
N GLU A 111 -49.64 -5.48 0.46
CA GLU A 111 -48.98 -4.24 0.90
C GLU A 111 -47.47 -4.36 1.18
N ALA A 112 -46.77 -5.40 0.70
CA ALA A 112 -45.33 -5.56 0.79
C ALA A 112 -44.70 -5.87 -0.58
N VAL A 113 -43.41 -5.54 -0.76
CA VAL A 113 -42.63 -6.00 -1.92
C VAL A 113 -41.82 -7.21 -1.49
N ALA A 114 -42.14 -8.36 -2.06
CA ALA A 114 -41.49 -9.64 -1.80
C ALA A 114 -40.49 -9.99 -2.90
N ILE A 115 -39.30 -10.49 -2.53
CA ILE A 115 -38.30 -11.04 -3.46
C ILE A 115 -38.53 -12.53 -3.58
N TYR A 116 -38.71 -13.01 -4.81
CA TYR A 116 -38.78 -14.42 -5.15
C TYR A 116 -37.63 -14.82 -6.07
N VAL A 117 -37.28 -16.11 -6.09
CA VAL A 117 -36.43 -16.73 -7.11
C VAL A 117 -37.24 -17.82 -7.80
N ASN A 118 -37.21 -17.85 -9.14
CA ASN A 118 -37.78 -18.93 -9.90
C ASN A 118 -36.90 -20.19 -9.75
N GLN A 119 -37.35 -21.19 -8.99
CA GLN A 119 -36.66 -22.46 -8.82
C GLN A 119 -37.57 -23.64 -9.18
N GLY A 120 -37.21 -24.37 -10.22
CA GLY A 120 -38.01 -25.46 -10.78
C GLY A 120 -39.40 -25.02 -11.26
N GLY A 121 -39.53 -23.78 -11.76
CA GLY A 121 -40.83 -23.19 -12.13
C GLY A 121 -41.71 -22.80 -10.93
N SER A 122 -41.16 -22.77 -9.71
CA SER A 122 -41.85 -22.36 -8.48
C SER A 122 -41.24 -21.08 -7.91
N ALA A 123 -42.08 -20.20 -7.37
CA ALA A 123 -41.63 -18.95 -6.76
C ALA A 123 -41.18 -19.22 -5.32
N VAL A 124 -39.87 -19.20 -5.07
CA VAL A 124 -39.33 -19.40 -3.71
C VAL A 124 -39.03 -18.05 -3.08
N LEU A 125 -39.73 -17.72 -2.00
CA LEU A 125 -39.56 -16.46 -1.26
C LEU A 125 -38.15 -16.37 -0.67
N ARG A 126 -37.50 -15.21 -0.83
CA ARG A 126 -36.19 -14.89 -0.25
C ARG A 126 -36.25 -13.73 0.75
N GLY A 127 -37.28 -12.89 0.69
CA GLY A 127 -37.47 -11.80 1.65
C GLY A 127 -38.65 -10.91 1.30
N SER A 128 -39.03 -10.00 2.19
CA SER A 128 -40.09 -9.02 1.97
C SER A 128 -39.79 -7.70 2.68
N PHE A 129 -40.19 -6.58 2.08
CA PHE A 129 -39.96 -5.24 2.59
C PHE A 129 -41.25 -4.41 2.63
N ALA A 130 -41.26 -3.41 3.52
CA ALA A 130 -42.29 -2.38 3.52
C ALA A 130 -42.26 -1.58 2.19
N PRO A 131 -43.42 -1.27 1.60
CA PRO A 131 -43.56 -1.03 0.17
C PRO A 131 -42.96 0.29 -0.32
N THR A 132 -42.96 1.34 0.50
CA THR A 132 -42.41 2.65 0.12
C THR A 132 -40.90 2.68 0.17
N GLN A 133 -40.29 2.10 1.21
CA GLN A 133 -38.83 2.04 1.36
C GLN A 133 -38.19 1.12 0.31
N ALA A 134 -38.85 0.03 -0.04
CA ALA A 134 -38.35 -0.91 -1.05
C ALA A 134 -38.30 -0.29 -2.45
N LEU A 135 -39.38 0.40 -2.86
CA LEU A 135 -39.47 1.02 -4.19
C LEU A 135 -38.51 2.19 -4.36
N ASP A 136 -38.38 3.05 -3.34
CA ASP A 136 -37.40 4.13 -3.36
C ASP A 136 -35.96 3.57 -3.43
N ALA A 137 -35.67 2.48 -2.69
CA ALA A 137 -34.36 1.82 -2.70
C ALA A 137 -34.01 1.18 -4.06
N VAL A 138 -35.00 0.72 -4.83
CA VAL A 138 -34.79 0.19 -6.20
C VAL A 138 -35.02 1.24 -7.29
N GLY A 139 -35.10 2.53 -6.94
CA GLY A 139 -35.14 3.65 -7.89
C GLY A 139 -36.49 3.92 -8.55
N TRP A 140 -37.58 3.35 -8.03
CA TRP A 140 -38.94 3.62 -8.48
C TRP A 140 -39.50 4.84 -7.77
N LYS A 141 -39.76 5.91 -8.51
CA LYS A 141 -40.23 7.17 -7.95
C LYS A 141 -41.74 7.33 -8.09
N PRO A 142 -42.40 7.96 -7.11
CA PRO A 142 -43.79 8.32 -7.24
C PRO A 142 -44.01 9.35 -8.35
N ARG A 143 -45.11 9.22 -9.08
CA ARG A 143 -45.51 10.08 -10.21
C ARG A 143 -46.83 10.76 -9.91
N ALA A 144 -46.93 12.03 -10.32
CA ALA A 144 -48.13 12.85 -10.11
C ALA A 144 -49.31 12.41 -11.00
N SER A 145 -49.00 11.83 -12.16
CA SER A 145 -49.96 11.28 -13.12
C SER A 145 -49.46 9.95 -13.66
N GLU A 146 -50.32 9.22 -14.37
CA GLU A 146 -49.95 7.96 -15.01
C GLU A 146 -48.81 8.18 -16.02
N PRO A 147 -47.69 7.45 -15.92
CA PRO A 147 -46.64 7.48 -16.92
C PRO A 147 -47.14 7.02 -18.29
N PRO A 148 -46.68 7.64 -19.40
CA PRO A 148 -47.15 7.31 -20.76
C PRO A 148 -46.64 5.97 -21.29
N HIS A 149 -45.64 5.34 -20.63
CA HIS A 149 -45.17 3.99 -20.97
C HIS A 149 -46.08 2.91 -20.36
N GLU A 150 -46.01 1.68 -20.86
CA GLU A 150 -46.96 0.62 -20.49
C GLU A 150 -46.42 -0.34 -19.43
N ARG A 151 -45.17 -0.81 -19.56
CA ARG A 151 -44.67 -1.94 -18.75
C ARG A 151 -43.98 -1.55 -17.45
N PHE A 152 -43.42 -0.35 -17.34
CA PHE A 152 -42.57 0.02 -16.19
C PHE A 152 -43.31 0.88 -15.16
N LYS A 153 -44.62 0.67 -14.97
CA LYS A 153 -45.44 1.44 -14.00
C LYS A 153 -46.28 0.53 -13.12
N VAL A 154 -46.54 1.00 -11.90
CA VAL A 154 -47.44 0.35 -10.95
C VAL A 154 -48.27 1.39 -10.20
N ARG A 155 -49.52 1.05 -9.85
CA ARG A 155 -50.38 1.91 -9.03
C ARG A 155 -50.50 1.32 -7.63
N ILE A 156 -50.01 2.05 -6.64
CA ILE A 156 -50.00 1.63 -5.23
C ILE A 156 -50.68 2.71 -4.40
N ALA A 157 -51.67 2.32 -3.59
CA ALA A 157 -52.45 3.24 -2.75
C ALA A 157 -52.97 4.49 -3.52
N GLY A 158 -53.38 4.30 -4.77
CA GLY A 158 -53.90 5.37 -5.63
C GLY A 158 -52.84 6.22 -6.35
N ARG A 159 -51.54 6.09 -6.00
CA ARG A 159 -50.42 6.83 -6.59
C ARG A 159 -49.67 5.96 -7.60
N TRP A 160 -49.20 6.56 -8.69
CA TRP A 160 -48.39 5.87 -9.70
C TRP A 160 -46.92 5.86 -9.28
N TYR A 161 -46.22 4.76 -9.55
CA TYR A 161 -44.78 4.61 -9.38
C TYR A 161 -44.17 4.14 -10.69
N SER A 162 -42.98 4.64 -11.02
CA SER A 162 -42.21 4.26 -12.21
C SER A 162 -40.73 4.58 -11.97
N PRO A 163 -39.79 3.78 -12.48
CA PRO A 163 -38.39 4.16 -12.50
C PRO A 163 -38.21 5.44 -13.33
N ASP A 164 -37.13 6.17 -13.09
CA ASP A 164 -36.76 7.29 -13.95
C ASP A 164 -36.44 6.79 -15.37
N PRO A 165 -36.83 7.54 -16.41
CA PRO A 165 -36.45 7.19 -17.77
C PRO A 165 -34.95 7.40 -17.98
N LEU A 166 -34.40 6.70 -18.97
CA LEU A 166 -33.12 7.08 -19.56
C LEU A 166 -33.37 8.23 -20.54
N VAL A 167 -32.80 9.39 -20.28
CA VAL A 167 -32.99 10.61 -21.07
C VAL A 167 -31.87 10.72 -22.10
N ILE A 168 -32.23 10.60 -23.38
CA ILE A 168 -31.31 10.64 -24.50
C ILE A 168 -31.62 11.86 -25.35
N THR A 169 -30.58 12.64 -25.64
CA THR A 169 -30.66 13.72 -26.62
C THR A 169 -29.94 13.30 -27.90
N CYS A 170 -30.44 13.75 -29.05
CA CYS A 170 -29.86 13.40 -30.34
C CYS A 170 -29.82 14.65 -31.22
N ASN A 171 -28.62 15.15 -31.52
CA ASN A 171 -28.43 16.10 -32.61
C ASN A 171 -27.88 15.37 -33.84
N ALA A 172 -28.46 15.68 -34.99
CA ALA A 172 -28.13 14.95 -36.20
C ALA A 172 -28.32 15.73 -37.49
N GLN A 173 -27.75 15.21 -38.58
CA GLN A 173 -28.01 15.66 -39.94
C GLN A 173 -29.11 14.82 -40.59
N SER A 174 -28.96 14.48 -41.87
CA SER A 174 -29.93 13.73 -42.66
C SER A 174 -30.06 12.28 -42.22
N ASN A 175 -28.98 11.63 -41.78
CA ASN A 175 -29.02 10.24 -41.30
C ASN A 175 -29.74 10.08 -39.96
N GLY A 176 -29.75 11.15 -39.16
CA GLY A 176 -30.59 11.25 -38.00
C GLY A 176 -31.91 11.98 -38.23
N ALA A 177 -32.38 12.08 -39.48
CA ALA A 177 -33.72 12.51 -39.84
C ALA A 177 -34.44 11.40 -40.62
N GLN A 178 -35.76 11.48 -40.75
CA GLN A 178 -36.51 10.61 -41.65
C GLN A 178 -36.28 11.07 -43.11
N VAL A 179 -35.28 10.48 -43.78
CA VAL A 179 -34.95 10.78 -45.19
C VAL A 179 -35.50 9.74 -46.17
N ALA A 180 -35.62 10.12 -47.44
CA ALA A 180 -36.19 9.27 -48.49
C ALA A 180 -35.44 7.93 -48.67
N ALA A 181 -34.13 7.93 -48.39
CA ALA A 181 -33.26 6.75 -48.46
C ALA A 181 -33.58 5.68 -47.40
N ALA A 182 -34.21 6.06 -46.28
CA ALA A 182 -34.50 5.22 -45.14
C ALA A 182 -35.72 4.29 -45.34
N ALA A 183 -35.87 3.72 -46.54
CA ALA A 183 -36.98 2.83 -46.90
C ALA A 183 -36.78 1.40 -46.35
N GLY A 184 -37.86 0.75 -45.91
CA GLY A 184 -37.84 -0.65 -45.43
C GLY A 184 -37.33 -0.79 -43.98
N GLY A 185 -37.15 -2.02 -43.50
CA GLY A 185 -36.78 -2.33 -42.10
C GLY A 185 -37.97 -2.36 -41.12
N ASP A 186 -37.72 -2.67 -39.85
CA ASP A 186 -38.76 -2.65 -38.80
C ASP A 186 -39.20 -1.20 -38.49
N LEU A 187 -40.50 -0.97 -38.35
CA LEU A 187 -41.11 0.32 -37.99
C LEU A 187 -42.13 0.18 -36.85
N THR A 188 -42.20 -1.00 -36.23
CA THR A 188 -43.14 -1.25 -35.14
C THR A 188 -42.86 -0.26 -34.00
N PRO A 189 -43.82 0.52 -33.48
CA PRO A 189 -43.57 1.37 -32.32
C PRO A 189 -43.32 0.51 -31.06
N SER A 190 -42.74 1.10 -30.02
CA SER A 190 -42.62 0.47 -28.70
C SER A 190 -43.20 1.39 -27.65
N PRO A 191 -44.12 0.91 -26.79
CA PRO A 191 -44.74 1.73 -25.75
C PRO A 191 -43.74 2.24 -24.70
N GLU A 192 -42.53 1.65 -24.63
CA GLU A 192 -41.49 2.05 -23.68
C GLU A 192 -40.53 3.11 -24.21
N VAL A 193 -40.62 3.43 -25.50
CA VAL A 193 -39.79 4.44 -26.14
C VAL A 193 -40.63 5.68 -26.32
N LEU A 194 -40.24 6.74 -25.65
CA LEU A 194 -40.95 8.00 -25.58
C LEU A 194 -40.15 9.07 -26.32
N VAL A 195 -40.83 10.09 -26.82
CA VAL A 195 -40.23 11.22 -27.52
C VAL A 195 -40.81 12.54 -27.00
N TRP A 196 -39.96 13.58 -26.98
CA TRP A 196 -40.43 14.94 -26.80
C TRP A 196 -41.10 15.47 -28.07
N ASP A 197 -42.43 15.57 -28.05
CA ASP A 197 -43.19 16.23 -29.10
C ASP A 197 -43.20 17.76 -28.85
N HIS A 198 -42.24 18.43 -29.46
CA HIS A 198 -42.07 19.88 -29.35
C HIS A 198 -43.25 20.70 -29.90
N LEU A 199 -44.10 20.13 -30.75
CA LEU A 199 -45.29 20.81 -31.27
C LEU A 199 -46.44 20.69 -30.27
N ALA A 200 -46.60 19.53 -29.63
CA ALA A 200 -47.62 19.31 -28.61
C ALA A 200 -47.20 19.75 -27.20
N GLY A 201 -45.92 20.06 -26.99
CA GLY A 201 -45.37 20.47 -25.70
C GLY A 201 -45.45 19.37 -24.63
N LYS A 202 -45.36 18.09 -25.02
CA LYS A 202 -45.48 16.95 -24.10
C LYS A 202 -44.65 15.73 -24.54
N ILE A 203 -44.39 14.84 -23.60
CA ILE A 203 -43.76 13.54 -23.86
C ILE A 203 -44.84 12.54 -24.30
N VAL A 204 -44.62 11.87 -25.42
CA VAL A 204 -45.53 10.88 -26.02
C VAL A 204 -44.76 9.62 -26.40
N THR A 205 -45.45 8.52 -26.67
CA THR A 205 -44.83 7.33 -27.27
C THR A 205 -44.25 7.67 -28.63
N LEU A 206 -43.03 7.19 -28.91
CA LEU A 206 -42.36 7.38 -30.18
C LEU A 206 -43.01 6.48 -31.23
N ASP A 207 -43.86 7.09 -32.06
CA ASP A 207 -44.48 6.48 -33.23
C ASP A 207 -43.87 7.08 -34.50
N PRO A 208 -43.27 6.25 -35.38
CA PRO A 208 -42.68 6.70 -36.66
C PRO A 208 -43.63 7.47 -37.58
N GLY A 209 -44.95 7.34 -37.38
CA GLY A 209 -45.99 8.07 -38.12
C GLY A 209 -46.52 9.34 -37.43
N ALA A 210 -46.10 9.64 -36.20
CA ALA A 210 -46.64 10.74 -35.40
C ALA A 210 -45.63 11.88 -35.21
N SER A 211 -46.12 13.05 -34.76
CA SER A 211 -45.27 14.18 -34.35
C SER A 211 -44.25 13.73 -33.29
N PRO A 212 -42.98 14.17 -33.32
CA PRO A 212 -42.40 15.23 -34.16
C PRO A 212 -41.96 14.80 -35.58
N PHE A 213 -42.30 13.59 -36.02
CA PHE A 213 -41.83 13.01 -37.30
C PHE A 213 -42.89 12.92 -38.41
N ALA A 214 -44.18 13.13 -38.07
CA ALA A 214 -45.33 13.00 -38.98
C ALA A 214 -45.28 13.82 -40.29
N SER A 215 -44.41 14.84 -40.39
CA SER A 215 -44.32 15.73 -41.57
C SER A 215 -43.16 15.43 -42.53
N ALA A 216 -42.26 14.48 -42.22
CA ALA A 216 -41.01 14.32 -42.97
C ALA A 216 -41.09 13.30 -44.13
N GLN A 217 -41.74 12.15 -43.94
CA GLN A 217 -42.17 11.18 -44.97
C GLN A 217 -42.71 9.92 -44.26
N PRO A 218 -44.02 9.61 -44.31
CA PRO A 218 -44.57 8.43 -43.63
C PRO A 218 -43.92 7.13 -44.12
N GLY A 219 -43.59 6.22 -43.19
CA GLY A 219 -43.02 4.91 -43.52
C GLY A 219 -41.50 4.88 -43.70
N ARG A 220 -40.77 5.85 -43.14
CA ARG A 220 -39.30 5.91 -43.17
C ARG A 220 -38.69 5.55 -41.82
N ASN A 221 -37.53 4.88 -41.89
CA ASN A 221 -36.82 4.40 -40.72
C ASN A 221 -35.96 5.49 -40.08
N TYR A 222 -35.70 5.35 -38.78
CA TYR A 222 -34.91 6.30 -38.00
C TYR A 222 -34.26 5.60 -36.80
N PHE A 223 -32.94 5.72 -36.65
CA PHE A 223 -32.17 4.89 -35.70
C PHE A 223 -32.55 5.07 -34.21
N PRO A 224 -32.99 6.25 -33.71
CA PRO A 224 -33.33 6.42 -32.30
C PRO A 224 -34.52 5.59 -31.82
N LEU A 225 -35.47 5.22 -32.70
CA LEU A 225 -36.53 4.26 -32.33
C LEU A 225 -35.91 2.92 -31.92
N HIS A 226 -35.04 2.39 -32.77
CA HIS A 226 -34.45 1.05 -32.60
C HIS A 226 -33.44 1.02 -31.47
N MET A 227 -32.68 2.10 -31.31
CA MET A 227 -31.86 2.31 -30.12
C MET A 227 -32.71 2.32 -28.86
N GLY A 228 -33.79 3.11 -28.82
CA GLY A 228 -34.68 3.19 -27.67
C GLY A 228 -35.29 1.82 -27.33
N LYS A 229 -35.74 1.07 -28.32
CA LYS A 229 -36.28 -0.30 -28.14
C LYS A 229 -35.26 -1.23 -27.51
N TYR A 230 -34.04 -1.21 -28.04
CA TYR A 230 -32.94 -2.05 -27.57
C TYR A 230 -32.66 -1.76 -26.09
N ILE A 231 -32.47 -0.48 -25.76
CA ILE A 231 -32.17 -0.03 -24.41
C ILE A 231 -33.32 -0.34 -23.46
N ALA A 232 -34.57 0.00 -23.82
CA ALA A 232 -35.72 -0.20 -22.95
C ALA A 232 -35.93 -1.69 -22.60
N THR A 233 -35.72 -2.56 -23.59
CA THR A 233 -35.79 -4.01 -23.39
C THR A 233 -34.66 -4.48 -22.48
N ARG A 234 -33.43 -3.98 -22.69
CA ARG A 234 -32.25 -4.50 -22.00
C ARG A 234 -32.08 -3.99 -20.57
N LEU A 235 -32.38 -2.70 -20.36
CA LEU A 235 -32.29 -2.05 -19.05
C LEU A 235 -33.59 -2.15 -18.25
N ARG A 236 -34.66 -2.71 -18.84
CA ARG A 236 -36.00 -2.81 -18.23
C ARG A 236 -36.49 -1.46 -17.67
N ARG A 237 -36.27 -0.38 -18.43
CA ARG A 237 -36.61 1.01 -18.05
C ARG A 237 -37.13 1.79 -19.26
N PRO A 238 -37.99 2.79 -19.07
CA PRO A 238 -38.47 3.62 -20.18
C PRO A 238 -37.33 4.50 -20.72
N VAL A 239 -37.39 4.83 -22.00
CA VAL A 239 -36.39 5.69 -22.68
C VAL A 239 -37.11 6.92 -23.20
N VAL A 240 -36.60 8.12 -22.92
CA VAL A 240 -37.10 9.37 -23.48
C VAL A 240 -36.05 9.93 -24.44
N VAL A 241 -36.42 10.07 -25.71
CA VAL A 241 -35.57 10.66 -26.76
C VAL A 241 -36.00 12.10 -27.03
N ILE A 242 -35.03 13.02 -27.08
CA ILE A 242 -35.23 14.42 -27.46
C ILE A 242 -34.43 14.68 -28.75
N PRO A 243 -35.06 14.50 -29.92
CA PRO A 243 -34.41 14.60 -31.22
C PRO A 243 -34.45 16.03 -31.78
N TYR A 244 -33.35 16.43 -32.42
CA TYR A 244 -33.29 17.61 -33.28
C TYR A 244 -32.31 17.36 -34.42
N ALA A 245 -32.85 17.22 -35.64
CA ALA A 245 -32.05 16.91 -36.81
C ALA A 245 -32.27 17.92 -37.93
N VAL A 246 -31.19 18.38 -38.56
CA VAL A 246 -31.23 19.36 -39.66
C VAL A 246 -30.37 18.85 -40.82
N SER A 247 -31.02 18.43 -41.91
CA SER A 247 -30.35 17.87 -43.08
C SER A 247 -29.40 18.88 -43.74
N GLY A 248 -28.18 18.44 -44.09
CA GLY A 248 -27.19 19.25 -44.80
C GLY A 248 -26.48 20.34 -43.98
N SER A 249 -26.71 20.40 -42.67
CA SER A 249 -26.15 21.44 -41.80
C SER A 249 -24.65 21.24 -41.54
N PRO A 250 -23.76 22.24 -41.70
CA PRO A 250 -22.33 22.10 -41.40
C PRO A 250 -22.06 21.93 -39.90
N ILE A 251 -20.99 21.22 -39.50
CA ILE A 251 -20.61 21.06 -38.07
C ILE A 251 -20.45 22.41 -37.35
N GLY A 252 -20.01 23.45 -38.06
CA GLY A 252 -19.91 24.82 -37.53
C GLY A 252 -21.26 25.41 -37.07
N ALA A 253 -22.38 25.01 -37.69
CA ALA A 253 -23.73 25.44 -37.27
C ALA A 253 -24.18 24.80 -35.95
N TRP A 254 -23.51 23.75 -35.50
CA TRP A 254 -23.77 23.03 -34.25
C TRP A 254 -22.85 23.46 -33.10
N MET A 255 -21.88 24.33 -33.36
CA MET A 255 -21.06 24.97 -32.33
C MET A 255 -21.88 26.02 -31.56
N GLU A 256 -21.37 26.49 -30.41
CA GLU A 256 -22.08 27.40 -29.50
C GLU A 256 -22.52 28.72 -30.19
N ALA A 257 -21.67 29.23 -31.08
CA ALA A 257 -21.97 30.41 -31.91
C ALA A 257 -22.78 30.09 -33.19
N GLY A 258 -23.10 28.82 -33.43
CA GLY A 258 -23.86 28.36 -34.59
C GLY A 258 -25.37 28.48 -34.40
N GLU A 259 -26.11 28.41 -35.50
CA GLU A 259 -27.56 28.63 -35.49
C GLU A 259 -28.39 27.45 -34.94
N HIS A 260 -27.86 26.23 -34.91
CA HIS A 260 -28.61 25.03 -34.52
C HIS A 260 -28.46 24.67 -33.03
N TRP A 261 -27.31 24.96 -32.42
CA TRP A 261 -27.09 24.63 -31.00
C TRP A 261 -28.07 25.34 -30.04
N PRO A 262 -28.32 26.66 -30.16
CA PRO A 262 -29.28 27.34 -29.27
C PRO A 262 -30.70 26.79 -29.40
N VAL A 263 -31.12 26.41 -30.61
CA VAL A 263 -32.45 25.84 -30.87
C VAL A 263 -32.58 24.45 -30.24
N PHE A 264 -31.56 23.61 -30.40
CA PHE A 264 -31.48 22.31 -29.75
C PHE A 264 -31.53 22.43 -28.21
N ALA A 265 -30.69 23.29 -27.63
CA ALA A 265 -30.63 23.49 -26.19
C ALA A 265 -31.99 23.97 -25.63
N ALA A 266 -32.63 24.94 -26.28
CA ALA A 266 -33.96 25.43 -25.89
C ALA A 266 -35.03 24.32 -25.95
N ARG A 267 -34.95 23.41 -26.93
CA ARG A 267 -35.87 22.27 -27.04
C ARG A 267 -35.69 21.29 -25.88
N VAL A 268 -34.46 21.03 -25.45
CA VAL A 268 -34.20 20.16 -24.30
C VAL A 268 -34.68 20.84 -23.01
N GLU A 269 -34.44 22.14 -22.83
CA GLU A 269 -34.97 22.88 -21.69
C GLU A 269 -36.51 22.82 -21.63
N ALA A 270 -37.19 22.98 -22.76
CA ALA A 270 -38.64 22.86 -22.85
C ALA A 270 -39.14 21.46 -22.44
N ALA A 271 -38.42 20.40 -22.82
CA ALA A 271 -38.77 19.03 -22.44
C ALA A 271 -38.69 18.80 -20.92
N PHE A 272 -37.64 19.32 -20.27
CA PHE A 272 -37.49 19.24 -18.82
C PHE A 272 -38.51 20.13 -18.08
N ALA A 273 -38.83 21.30 -18.63
CA ALA A 273 -39.80 22.23 -18.06
C ALA A 273 -41.25 21.71 -18.13
N ALA A 274 -41.58 20.88 -19.12
CA ALA A 274 -42.92 20.27 -19.25
C ALA A 274 -43.28 19.32 -18.10
N GLY A 275 -42.30 18.87 -17.31
CA GLY A 275 -42.50 18.03 -16.14
C GLY A 275 -42.92 16.59 -16.48
N GLY A 276 -43.76 15.99 -15.64
CA GLY A 276 -44.20 14.60 -15.81
C GLY A 276 -43.09 13.59 -15.53
N LEU A 277 -42.70 12.81 -16.54
CA LEU A 277 -41.71 11.73 -16.39
C LEU A 277 -40.28 12.26 -16.15
N LEU A 278 -39.98 13.48 -16.60
CA LEU A 278 -38.69 14.16 -16.39
C LEU A 278 -38.67 15.03 -15.12
N ALA A 279 -39.77 15.10 -14.38
CA ALA A 279 -39.84 15.94 -13.19
C ALA A 279 -38.79 15.53 -12.14
N GLY A 280 -38.00 16.50 -11.68
CA GLY A 280 -36.93 16.29 -10.71
C GLY A 280 -35.60 15.81 -11.29
N LEU A 281 -35.51 15.61 -12.61
CA LEU A 281 -34.23 15.34 -13.28
C LEU A 281 -33.55 16.66 -13.66
N SER A 282 -32.23 16.74 -13.45
CA SER A 282 -31.43 17.93 -13.76
C SER A 282 -30.58 17.79 -15.03
N SER A 283 -30.25 16.56 -15.43
CA SER A 283 -29.32 16.28 -16.53
C SER A 283 -29.82 15.17 -17.46
N VAL A 284 -29.21 15.08 -18.63
CA VAL A 284 -29.42 14.02 -19.61
C VAL A 284 -28.43 12.87 -19.37
N ASP A 285 -28.85 11.64 -19.63
CA ASP A 285 -28.01 10.46 -19.44
C ASP A 285 -27.09 10.23 -20.64
N VAL A 286 -27.61 10.46 -21.85
CA VAL A 286 -26.86 10.25 -23.11
C VAL A 286 -27.08 11.40 -24.08
N HIS A 287 -26.01 11.77 -24.77
CA HIS A 287 -26.01 12.71 -25.89
C HIS A 287 -25.45 12.03 -27.14
N ILE A 288 -26.24 11.99 -28.21
CA ILE A 288 -25.86 11.37 -29.48
C ILE A 288 -25.52 12.46 -30.48
N VAL A 289 -24.39 12.27 -31.16
CA VAL A 289 -23.85 13.14 -32.19
C VAL A 289 -23.79 12.41 -33.52
N ASP A 290 -24.64 12.84 -34.46
CA ASP A 290 -24.66 12.36 -35.85
C ASP A 290 -24.55 13.55 -36.82
N VAL A 291 -23.43 14.28 -36.71
CA VAL A 291 -23.15 15.50 -37.48
C VAL A 291 -21.81 15.33 -38.20
N VAL A 292 -21.81 14.50 -39.25
CA VAL A 292 -20.56 13.98 -39.83
C VAL A 292 -20.48 14.19 -41.33
N GLU A 293 -21.60 14.17 -42.05
CA GLU A 293 -21.62 14.20 -43.51
C GLU A 293 -21.17 15.52 -44.10
N SER A 294 -21.31 16.64 -43.39
CA SER A 294 -20.85 17.96 -43.83
C SER A 294 -19.43 18.32 -43.38
N ALA A 295 -18.80 17.48 -42.55
CA ALA A 295 -17.48 17.75 -41.97
C ALA A 295 -16.33 17.39 -42.92
N HIS A 296 -16.65 16.81 -44.09
CA HIS A 296 -15.68 16.29 -45.04
C HIS A 296 -14.78 17.33 -45.72
N ASP A 297 -15.20 18.59 -45.74
CA ASP A 297 -14.45 19.71 -46.30
C ASP A 297 -13.32 20.21 -45.38
N ALA A 298 -13.35 19.82 -44.09
CA ALA A 298 -12.30 20.16 -43.14
C ALA A 298 -11.09 19.21 -43.24
N LEU A 299 -9.90 19.73 -42.92
CA LEU A 299 -8.70 18.90 -42.73
C LEU A 299 -8.91 17.95 -41.55
N ILE A 300 -8.39 16.72 -41.66
CA ILE A 300 -8.51 15.71 -40.61
C ILE A 300 -7.89 16.20 -39.29
N SER A 301 -6.75 16.89 -39.35
CA SER A 301 -6.12 17.50 -38.17
C SER A 301 -6.99 18.59 -37.55
N ALA A 302 -7.67 19.41 -38.36
CA ALA A 302 -8.59 20.41 -37.85
C ALA A 302 -9.81 19.77 -37.17
N LEU A 303 -10.27 18.61 -37.67
CA LEU A 303 -11.34 17.83 -37.06
C LEU A 303 -10.91 17.20 -35.73
N SER A 304 -9.74 16.54 -35.70
CA SER A 304 -9.27 15.80 -34.52
C SER A 304 -8.71 16.68 -33.40
N ASP A 305 -8.07 17.80 -33.76
CA ASP A 305 -7.30 18.59 -32.80
C ASP A 305 -8.06 19.81 -32.28
N ARG A 306 -9.14 20.21 -32.98
CA ARG A 306 -9.91 21.41 -32.64
C ARG A 306 -11.42 21.22 -32.74
N ILE A 307 -11.97 20.90 -33.91
CA ILE A 307 -13.43 21.00 -34.13
C ILE A 307 -14.22 20.00 -33.27
N TYR A 308 -13.86 18.71 -33.29
CA TYR A 308 -14.53 17.72 -32.42
C TYR A 308 -14.19 17.92 -30.94
N PRO A 309 -12.93 18.18 -30.55
CA PRO A 309 -12.57 18.63 -29.20
C PRO A 309 -13.43 19.78 -28.65
N ASP A 310 -13.56 20.87 -29.39
CA ASP A 310 -14.31 22.06 -28.97
C ASP A 310 -15.80 21.72 -28.84
N TYR A 311 -16.32 20.91 -29.74
CA TYR A 311 -17.71 20.49 -29.70
C TYR A 311 -18.02 19.57 -28.50
N LEU A 312 -17.13 18.63 -28.19
CA LEU A 312 -17.21 17.80 -26.99
C LEU A 312 -17.10 18.65 -25.71
N ALA A 313 -16.20 19.64 -25.70
CA ALA A 313 -16.04 20.56 -24.57
C ALA A 313 -17.32 21.38 -24.33
N GLN A 314 -17.96 21.86 -25.40
CA GLN A 314 -19.24 22.55 -25.35
C GLN A 314 -20.35 21.67 -24.78
N ILE A 315 -20.48 20.41 -25.24
CA ILE A 315 -21.46 19.47 -24.69
C ILE A 315 -21.20 19.24 -23.20
N ARG A 316 -19.93 19.12 -22.79
CA ARG A 316 -19.55 18.92 -21.39
C ARG A 316 -19.80 20.16 -20.51
N ALA A 317 -19.69 21.36 -21.08
CA ALA A 317 -19.96 22.61 -20.39
C ALA A 317 -21.46 22.95 -20.31
N TRP A 318 -22.31 22.25 -21.07
CA TRP A 318 -23.74 22.49 -21.09
C TRP A 318 -24.41 22.12 -19.76
N SER A 319 -25.28 22.99 -19.25
CA SER A 319 -25.97 22.84 -17.95
C SER A 319 -26.77 21.55 -17.78
N ARG A 320 -27.18 20.90 -18.89
CA ARG A 320 -27.89 19.62 -18.86
C ARG A 320 -26.98 18.41 -19.00
N ALA A 321 -25.69 18.59 -19.24
CA ALA A 321 -24.71 17.53 -19.13
C ALA A 321 -24.16 17.47 -17.70
N SER A 322 -24.07 16.25 -17.15
CA SER A 322 -23.31 15.98 -15.95
C SER A 322 -21.99 15.30 -16.30
N ALA A 323 -21.09 15.14 -15.32
CA ALA A 323 -19.90 14.31 -15.50
C ALA A 323 -20.22 12.85 -15.90
N ALA A 324 -21.43 12.36 -15.57
CA ALA A 324 -21.88 11.02 -15.90
C ALA A 324 -22.55 10.90 -17.28
N THR A 325 -22.89 12.02 -17.93
CA THR A 325 -23.52 12.00 -19.26
C THR A 325 -22.62 11.29 -20.27
N ARG A 326 -23.13 10.31 -20.99
CA ARG A 326 -22.36 9.62 -22.04
C ARG A 326 -22.54 10.33 -23.38
N ILE A 327 -21.45 10.52 -24.13
CA ILE A 327 -21.51 11.11 -25.47
C ILE A 327 -21.23 10.01 -26.49
N ILE A 328 -22.14 9.81 -27.45
CA ILE A 328 -22.03 8.78 -28.47
C ILE A 328 -21.96 9.44 -29.84
N ALA A 329 -20.80 9.41 -30.48
CA ALA A 329 -20.63 9.81 -31.86
C ALA A 329 -20.94 8.64 -32.80
N VAL A 330 -21.42 8.95 -34.00
CA VAL A 330 -21.76 7.96 -35.04
C VAL A 330 -20.89 8.21 -36.26
N GLU A 331 -20.31 7.15 -36.84
CA GLU A 331 -19.61 7.26 -38.13
C GLU A 331 -20.61 7.52 -39.28
N ALA A 332 -20.24 8.40 -40.21
CA ALA A 332 -20.90 8.52 -41.49
C ALA A 332 -20.75 7.24 -42.32
N LEU A 333 -21.70 7.00 -43.22
CA LEU A 333 -21.69 5.86 -44.12
C LEU A 333 -20.41 5.85 -45.00
N PRO A 334 -19.66 4.74 -45.06
CA PRO A 334 -18.51 4.62 -45.96
C PRO A 334 -18.93 4.65 -47.44
N GLN A 335 -18.34 5.57 -48.22
CA GLN A 335 -18.61 5.71 -49.65
C GLN A 335 -17.68 4.80 -50.46
N ALA A 336 -18.24 3.92 -51.29
CA ALA A 336 -17.47 2.94 -52.07
C ALA A 336 -16.56 3.57 -53.14
N ASP A 337 -16.90 4.78 -53.62
CA ASP A 337 -16.21 5.47 -54.72
C ASP A 337 -15.05 6.39 -54.26
N GLY A 338 -14.60 6.27 -53.00
CA GLY A 338 -13.51 7.10 -52.47
C GLY A 338 -13.93 8.53 -52.09
N GLY A 339 -15.22 8.78 -51.83
CA GLY A 339 -15.73 10.08 -51.40
C GLY A 339 -15.26 10.51 -50.01
N ALA A 340 -15.52 11.76 -49.61
CA ALA A 340 -14.82 12.41 -48.49
C ALA A 340 -15.34 12.05 -47.07
N ALA A 341 -16.37 11.20 -46.95
CA ALA A 341 -16.91 10.74 -45.65
C ALA A 341 -15.86 10.05 -44.76
N TRP A 342 -14.84 9.43 -45.36
CA TRP A 342 -13.77 8.79 -44.59
C TRP A 342 -12.99 9.80 -43.73
N LYS A 343 -12.85 11.06 -44.17
CA LYS A 343 -12.12 12.10 -43.41
C LYS A 343 -12.81 12.44 -42.10
N ALA A 344 -14.13 12.53 -42.12
CA ALA A 344 -14.94 12.85 -40.96
C ALA A 344 -14.99 11.69 -39.95
N ASN A 345 -15.17 10.47 -40.45
CA ASN A 345 -14.99 9.24 -39.65
C ASN A 345 -13.61 9.20 -39.03
N GLU A 346 -12.61 9.69 -39.75
CA GLU A 346 -11.24 9.68 -39.28
C GLU A 346 -10.92 10.69 -38.20
N GLY A 347 -11.42 11.92 -38.35
CA GLY A 347 -11.34 12.90 -37.28
C GLY A 347 -11.92 12.34 -35.98
N TRP A 348 -13.07 11.64 -36.03
CA TRP A 348 -13.67 11.03 -34.84
C TRP A 348 -12.80 9.92 -34.25
N ARG A 349 -12.26 9.01 -35.08
CA ARG A 349 -11.38 7.94 -34.59
C ARG A 349 -10.13 8.50 -33.92
N ARG A 350 -9.48 9.52 -34.48
CA ARG A 350 -8.34 10.21 -33.86
C ARG A 350 -8.73 10.89 -32.54
N THR A 351 -9.86 11.60 -32.52
CA THR A 351 -10.36 12.26 -31.29
C THR A 351 -10.59 11.24 -30.17
N ILE A 352 -11.21 10.10 -30.47
CA ILE A 352 -11.46 9.04 -29.47
C ILE A 352 -10.16 8.32 -29.08
N ALA A 353 -9.29 8.01 -30.06
CA ALA A 353 -8.00 7.36 -29.82
C ALA A 353 -7.03 8.20 -28.97
N SER A 354 -7.22 9.52 -28.91
CA SER A 354 -6.44 10.40 -28.03
C SER A 354 -6.57 10.07 -26.54
N GLY A 355 -7.63 9.36 -26.15
CA GLY A 355 -7.92 9.03 -24.75
C GLY A 355 -8.27 10.25 -23.88
N ARG A 356 -8.36 11.45 -24.45
CA ARG A 356 -8.55 12.71 -23.72
C ARG A 356 -9.97 12.91 -23.19
N TYR A 357 -10.96 12.20 -23.73
CA TYR A 357 -12.38 12.44 -23.45
C TYR A 357 -13.04 11.22 -22.82
N SER A 358 -13.21 11.26 -21.50
CA SER A 358 -13.92 10.21 -20.76
C SER A 358 -15.42 10.20 -21.06
N GLY A 359 -16.00 9.00 -21.09
CA GLY A 359 -17.44 8.82 -21.35
C GLY A 359 -17.87 9.17 -22.78
N VAL A 360 -16.94 9.18 -23.74
CA VAL A 360 -17.24 9.35 -25.17
C VAL A 360 -17.00 8.03 -25.91
N SER A 361 -17.91 7.63 -26.79
CA SER A 361 -17.79 6.42 -27.60
C SER A 361 -18.15 6.69 -29.06
N LEU A 362 -17.57 5.92 -29.98
CA LEU A 362 -17.86 5.99 -31.41
C LEU A 362 -18.55 4.72 -31.88
N VAL A 363 -19.62 4.85 -32.67
CA VAL A 363 -20.34 3.70 -33.24
C VAL A 363 -19.98 3.53 -34.71
N SER A 364 -19.55 2.33 -35.10
CA SER A 364 -19.13 2.08 -36.48
C SER A 364 -20.29 1.95 -37.45
N ALA A 365 -20.14 2.59 -38.61
CA ALA A 365 -20.97 2.39 -39.79
C ALA A 365 -20.44 1.29 -40.72
N ALA A 366 -19.37 0.57 -40.34
CA ALA A 366 -18.80 -0.49 -41.15
C ALA A 366 -19.82 -1.60 -41.46
N GLY A 367 -19.91 -1.95 -42.75
CA GLY A 367 -20.81 -2.98 -43.27
C GLY A 367 -22.26 -2.54 -43.45
N LEU A 368 -22.60 -1.29 -43.10
CA LEU A 368 -23.91 -0.71 -43.38
C LEU A 368 -23.99 -0.25 -44.84
N ARG A 369 -25.22 -0.13 -45.37
CA ARG A 369 -25.49 0.05 -46.80
C ARG A 369 -26.14 1.40 -47.10
N PRO A 370 -25.82 2.00 -48.27
CA PRO A 370 -26.53 3.17 -48.75
C PRO A 370 -27.97 2.84 -49.16
N GLY A 371 -28.87 3.80 -48.96
CA GLY A 371 -30.25 3.74 -49.46
C GLY A 371 -30.36 4.00 -50.97
N PRO A 372 -31.56 3.78 -51.55
CA PRO A 372 -31.78 3.81 -53.00
C PRO A 372 -31.88 5.22 -53.61
N ASP A 373 -31.51 6.27 -52.88
CA ASP A 373 -31.69 7.67 -53.32
C ASP A 373 -30.56 8.17 -54.25
N GLY A 374 -29.58 7.31 -54.55
CA GLY A 374 -28.47 7.60 -55.46
C GLY A 374 -27.38 8.51 -54.86
N SER A 375 -27.52 8.94 -53.61
CA SER A 375 -26.58 9.87 -52.97
C SER A 375 -25.33 9.21 -52.39
N ASN A 376 -25.37 7.89 -52.15
CA ASN A 376 -24.35 7.11 -51.45
C ASN A 376 -23.97 7.64 -50.04
N VAL A 377 -24.73 8.58 -49.47
CA VAL A 377 -24.45 9.20 -48.15
C VAL A 377 -25.46 8.81 -47.08
N HIS A 378 -26.67 8.40 -47.48
CA HIS A 378 -27.74 8.06 -46.55
C HIS A 378 -27.87 6.55 -46.33
N PHE A 379 -28.09 6.13 -45.08
CA PHE A 379 -28.34 4.71 -44.75
C PHE A 379 -29.69 4.21 -45.31
N ASP A 380 -29.73 2.94 -45.71
CA ASP A 380 -31.00 2.25 -45.96
C ASP A 380 -31.76 1.93 -44.66
N GLY A 381 -33.06 1.59 -44.77
CA GLY A 381 -33.90 1.31 -43.61
C GLY A 381 -33.36 0.18 -42.70
N PRO A 382 -32.99 -1.00 -43.22
CA PRO A 382 -32.36 -2.06 -42.44
C PRO A 382 -31.05 -1.64 -41.75
N SER A 383 -30.22 -0.83 -42.40
CA SER A 383 -28.98 -0.32 -41.81
C SER A 383 -29.25 0.63 -40.64
N LEU A 384 -30.32 1.43 -40.69
CA LEU A 384 -30.73 2.28 -39.55
C LEU A 384 -31.25 1.47 -38.36
N VAL A 385 -31.89 0.31 -38.59
CA VAL A 385 -32.25 -0.64 -37.52
C VAL A 385 -30.98 -1.15 -36.83
N GLU A 386 -30.03 -1.66 -37.61
CA GLU A 386 -28.78 -2.19 -37.08
C GLU A 386 -27.93 -1.09 -36.42
N LEU A 387 -27.88 0.11 -36.99
CA LEU A 387 -27.22 1.26 -36.38
C LEU A 387 -27.82 1.59 -35.01
N GLY A 388 -29.14 1.61 -34.90
CA GLY A 388 -29.84 1.79 -33.62
C GLY A 388 -29.48 0.71 -32.60
N HIS A 389 -29.40 -0.56 -33.00
CA HIS A 389 -28.95 -1.64 -32.13
C HIS A 389 -27.49 -1.49 -31.69
N ARG A 390 -26.59 -1.07 -32.59
CA ARG A 390 -25.18 -0.83 -32.26
C ARG A 390 -25.03 0.29 -31.24
N ILE A 391 -25.74 1.40 -31.41
CA ILE A 391 -25.78 2.49 -30.43
C ILE A 391 -26.34 1.98 -29.09
N GLY A 392 -27.41 1.18 -29.14
CA GLY A 392 -27.99 0.53 -27.96
C GLY A 392 -26.99 -0.32 -27.18
N ARG A 393 -26.25 -1.20 -27.86
CA ARG A 393 -25.19 -2.04 -27.27
C ARG A 393 -24.11 -1.21 -26.58
N VAL A 394 -23.73 -0.09 -27.17
CA VAL A 394 -22.75 0.81 -26.55
C VAL A 394 -23.31 1.44 -25.27
N ILE A 395 -24.55 1.92 -25.31
CA ILE A 395 -25.21 2.53 -24.16
C ILE A 395 -25.45 1.51 -23.03
N THR A 396 -25.76 0.26 -23.35
CA THR A 396 -25.95 -0.81 -22.35
C THR A 396 -24.63 -1.44 -21.88
N GLY A 397 -23.50 -1.07 -22.47
CA GLY A 397 -22.17 -1.60 -22.12
C GLY A 397 -21.86 -2.97 -22.71
N GLU A 398 -22.71 -3.49 -23.60
CA GLU A 398 -22.48 -4.75 -24.31
C GLU A 398 -21.46 -4.61 -25.45
N SER A 399 -21.21 -3.38 -25.87
CA SER A 399 -20.14 -3.02 -26.78
C SER A 399 -19.43 -1.78 -26.23
N ILE A 400 -18.11 -1.74 -26.43
CA ILE A 400 -17.30 -0.56 -26.14
C ILE A 400 -17.26 0.42 -27.33
N GLY A 401 -17.99 0.12 -28.41
CA GLY A 401 -17.96 0.87 -29.66
C GLY A 401 -16.69 0.58 -30.46
N VAL A 402 -16.37 1.46 -31.41
CA VAL A 402 -15.08 1.46 -32.11
C VAL A 402 -14.00 1.75 -31.07
N THR A 403 -13.21 0.74 -30.77
CA THR A 403 -11.92 0.94 -30.13
C THR A 403 -10.88 1.25 -31.18
N SER A 404 -9.81 1.92 -30.77
CA SER A 404 -8.64 2.25 -31.61
C SER A 404 -8.03 1.06 -32.38
N ALA A 405 -8.46 -0.18 -32.12
CA ALA A 405 -8.00 -1.39 -32.79
C ALA A 405 -8.58 -1.64 -34.20
N GLU A 406 -9.80 -1.18 -34.53
CA GLU A 406 -10.55 -1.77 -35.66
C GLU A 406 -10.44 -1.09 -37.04
N ARG A 407 -9.47 -0.21 -37.27
CA ARG A 407 -9.01 0.15 -38.64
C ARG A 407 -7.79 1.08 -38.67
N TRP A 408 -7.35 1.59 -37.51
CA TRP A 408 -6.35 2.66 -37.39
C TRP A 408 -4.96 2.28 -36.91
N ILE A 409 -4.76 1.01 -36.58
CA ILE A 409 -3.43 0.44 -36.36
C ILE A 409 -2.60 0.40 -37.65
N ALA A 410 -3.20 0.56 -38.84
CA ALA A 410 -2.48 0.43 -40.10
C ALA A 410 -1.96 1.75 -40.72
N ALA A 411 -2.44 2.94 -40.33
CA ALA A 411 -2.18 4.16 -41.12
C ALA A 411 -1.56 5.36 -40.40
N ASP A 412 -1.81 5.60 -39.10
CA ASP A 412 -1.49 6.92 -38.52
C ASP A 412 -0.82 6.93 -37.15
N ALA A 413 -0.71 5.81 -36.45
CA ALA A 413 0.03 5.76 -35.19
C ALA A 413 1.55 6.08 -35.35
N THR A 414 2.06 6.20 -36.57
CA THR A 414 3.47 6.54 -36.83
C THR A 414 3.67 7.88 -37.54
N GLY A 415 2.69 8.48 -38.24
CA GLY A 415 2.93 9.57 -39.19
C GLY A 415 3.56 9.09 -40.51
N GLY A 416 3.25 7.87 -40.95
CA GLY A 416 3.90 7.20 -42.08
C GLY A 416 3.46 7.65 -43.48
N MET A 417 2.45 8.52 -43.63
CA MET A 417 1.97 9.00 -44.94
C MET A 417 1.47 10.45 -44.87
N ILE A 418 1.66 11.23 -45.93
CA ILE A 418 1.04 12.55 -46.12
C ILE A 418 0.41 12.66 -47.51
N TRP A 419 -0.56 13.56 -47.65
CA TRP A 419 -1.12 13.94 -48.93
C TRP A 419 -0.70 15.37 -49.29
N LYS A 420 0.02 15.54 -50.40
CA LYS A 420 0.40 16.83 -50.98
C LYS A 420 0.20 16.75 -52.50
N GLU A 421 -1.04 16.99 -52.95
CA GLU A 421 -1.51 16.81 -54.34
C GLU A 421 -1.47 15.35 -54.87
N GLU A 422 -0.63 14.50 -54.28
CA GLU A 422 -0.62 13.03 -54.38
C GLU A 422 -0.23 12.39 -53.03
N LEU A 423 -0.32 11.06 -52.92
CA LEU A 423 0.00 10.33 -51.68
C LEU A 423 1.51 10.08 -51.58
N TYR A 424 2.10 10.41 -50.43
CA TYR A 424 3.50 10.16 -50.12
C TYR A 424 3.63 9.24 -48.91
N LEU A 425 4.58 8.31 -48.97
CA LEU A 425 5.02 7.48 -47.87
C LEU A 425 6.23 8.13 -47.20
N ARG A 426 6.25 8.15 -45.87
CA ARG A 426 7.41 8.59 -45.10
C ARG A 426 8.50 7.54 -45.19
N ALA A 427 9.66 7.93 -45.69
CA ALA A 427 10.82 7.06 -45.72
C ALA A 427 11.62 7.15 -44.41
N CYS A 428 11.92 8.37 -43.97
CA CYS A 428 12.69 8.61 -42.74
C CYS A 428 12.40 9.97 -42.10
N VAL A 429 12.79 10.09 -40.83
CA VAL A 429 12.85 11.36 -40.08
C VAL A 429 14.28 11.54 -39.60
N LEU A 430 14.82 12.73 -39.83
CA LEU A 430 16.20 13.12 -39.54
C LEU A 430 16.19 14.33 -38.62
N SER A 431 17.09 14.35 -37.63
CA SER A 431 17.33 15.53 -36.79
C SER A 431 18.78 15.96 -36.95
N PHE A 432 18.99 17.22 -37.25
CA PHE A 432 20.30 17.85 -37.41
C PHE A 432 20.51 18.89 -36.32
N GLY A 433 21.72 18.93 -35.76
CA GLY A 433 22.18 20.09 -34.99
C GLY A 433 22.52 21.28 -35.92
N PRO A 434 22.94 22.42 -35.36
CA PRO A 434 23.43 23.54 -36.14
C PRO A 434 24.58 23.11 -37.05
N THR A 435 24.52 23.44 -38.34
CA THR A 435 25.47 22.93 -39.35
C THR A 435 26.76 23.76 -39.49
N GLY A 436 26.78 24.99 -38.96
CA GLY A 436 27.94 25.90 -39.10
C GLY A 436 28.31 26.15 -40.57
N ASP A 437 29.61 26.28 -40.87
CA ASP A 437 30.13 26.53 -42.24
C ASP A 437 30.13 25.28 -43.16
N SER A 438 29.58 24.14 -42.73
CA SER A 438 29.60 22.87 -43.46
C SER A 438 28.18 22.30 -43.65
N PRO A 439 27.46 22.72 -44.70
CA PRO A 439 26.08 22.30 -44.92
C PRO A 439 25.98 20.79 -45.15
N ASN A 440 24.96 20.17 -44.57
CA ASN A 440 24.74 18.72 -44.66
C ASN A 440 23.88 18.42 -45.90
N THR A 441 24.16 17.32 -46.61
CA THR A 441 23.36 16.91 -47.78
C THR A 441 22.66 15.57 -47.52
N VAL A 442 21.36 15.53 -47.78
CA VAL A 442 20.56 14.31 -47.81
C VAL A 442 20.21 13.98 -49.26
N SER A 443 20.52 12.77 -49.70
CA SER A 443 20.23 12.32 -51.07
C SER A 443 19.33 11.09 -51.08
N VAL A 444 18.39 11.05 -52.03
CA VAL A 444 17.57 9.87 -52.33
C VAL A 444 17.90 9.38 -53.72
N GLY A 445 18.43 8.18 -53.80
CA GLY A 445 18.75 7.51 -55.06
C GLY A 445 17.62 6.61 -55.54
N THR A 446 17.39 6.65 -56.84
CA THR A 446 16.46 5.77 -57.57
C THR A 446 17.03 5.55 -58.97
N ILE A 447 16.39 4.71 -59.78
CA ILE A 447 16.71 4.56 -61.21
C ILE A 447 15.81 5.42 -62.11
N ARG A 448 14.72 5.98 -61.57
CA ARG A 448 13.76 6.76 -62.34
C ARG A 448 14.07 8.25 -62.21
N ALA A 449 14.35 8.91 -63.32
CA ALA A 449 14.47 10.36 -63.36
C ALA A 449 13.08 11.03 -63.31
N GLY A 450 13.02 12.23 -62.74
CA GLY A 450 11.83 13.07 -62.68
C GLY A 450 10.85 12.74 -61.55
N LEU A 451 11.16 11.80 -60.65
CA LEU A 451 10.31 11.53 -59.48
C LEU A 451 10.41 12.68 -58.46
N PRO A 452 9.28 13.29 -58.03
CA PRO A 452 9.27 14.37 -57.06
C PRO A 452 9.46 13.80 -55.65
N VAL A 453 10.64 13.97 -55.05
CA VAL A 453 10.86 13.63 -53.64
C VAL A 453 10.58 14.87 -52.81
N LEU A 454 9.82 14.70 -51.73
CA LEU A 454 9.46 15.78 -50.82
C LEU A 454 10.36 15.74 -49.58
N PHE A 455 10.99 16.87 -49.29
CA PHE A 455 11.76 17.12 -48.08
C PHE A 455 11.01 18.15 -47.24
N GLU A 456 10.55 17.75 -46.07
CA GLU A 456 9.92 18.66 -45.12
C GLU A 456 10.96 19.07 -44.08
N GLN A 457 11.46 20.30 -44.14
CA GLN A 457 12.39 20.85 -43.16
C GLN A 457 11.64 21.82 -42.25
N ASP A 458 11.56 21.51 -40.95
CA ASP A 458 10.91 22.35 -39.93
C ASP A 458 9.50 22.83 -40.32
N GLY A 459 8.73 21.95 -40.97
CA GLY A 459 7.36 22.20 -41.45
C GLY A 459 7.27 22.84 -42.84
N VAL A 460 8.40 23.13 -43.50
CA VAL A 460 8.46 23.67 -44.87
C VAL A 460 8.78 22.57 -45.86
N PHE A 461 7.88 22.36 -46.82
CA PHE A 461 8.03 21.34 -47.87
C PHE A 461 8.80 21.86 -49.09
N THR A 462 9.91 21.22 -49.41
CA THR A 462 10.66 21.39 -50.66
C THR A 462 10.48 20.15 -51.53
N GLU A 463 10.11 20.34 -52.79
CA GLU A 463 10.02 19.26 -53.77
C GLU A 463 11.26 19.27 -54.65
N THR A 464 11.94 18.12 -54.74
CA THR A 464 13.14 17.97 -55.56
C THR A 464 12.98 16.78 -56.50
N PRO A 465 12.98 17.01 -57.82
CA PRO A 465 12.94 15.91 -58.77
C PRO A 465 14.27 15.15 -58.77
N THR A 466 14.19 13.84 -58.88
CA THR A 466 15.36 12.96 -59.08
C THR A 466 15.99 13.19 -60.46
N ALA A 467 17.30 13.46 -60.52
CA ALA A 467 17.99 13.77 -61.78
C ALA A 467 19.49 13.44 -61.74
N GLY A 468 20.13 13.40 -62.91
CA GLY A 468 21.59 13.20 -63.06
C GLY A 468 22.04 11.74 -63.13
N GLU A 469 23.35 11.51 -63.10
CA GLU A 469 24.00 10.19 -63.02
C GLU A 469 24.98 10.17 -61.83
N PRO A 470 24.72 9.41 -60.75
CA PRO A 470 23.51 8.61 -60.52
C PRO A 470 22.25 9.48 -60.35
N VAL A 471 21.07 8.90 -60.63
CA VAL A 471 19.77 9.57 -60.54
C VAL A 471 19.40 9.79 -59.07
N LEU A 472 19.51 11.05 -58.61
CA LEU A 472 19.35 11.42 -57.20
C LEU A 472 18.47 12.66 -57.04
N ALA A 473 17.68 12.72 -55.97
CA ALA A 473 17.14 13.96 -55.42
C ALA A 473 18.00 14.39 -54.24
N ARG A 474 18.46 15.64 -54.20
CA ARG A 474 19.34 16.16 -53.14
C ARG A 474 18.70 17.34 -52.41
N HIS A 475 18.75 17.30 -51.09
CA HIS A 475 18.35 18.41 -50.22
C HIS A 475 19.55 18.86 -49.39
N VAL A 476 19.82 20.17 -49.41
CA VAL A 476 20.92 20.79 -48.66
C VAL A 476 20.36 21.44 -47.40
N ILE A 477 20.98 21.15 -46.26
CA ILE A 477 20.60 21.66 -44.96
C ILE A 477 21.68 22.63 -44.53
N ASP A 478 21.33 23.91 -44.60
CA ASP A 478 22.17 25.04 -44.21
C ASP A 478 21.40 25.86 -43.17
N SER A 479 21.54 25.48 -41.89
CA SER A 479 20.77 26.07 -40.80
C SER A 479 21.67 26.41 -39.61
N ALA A 480 21.56 27.66 -39.14
CA ALA A 480 22.19 28.11 -37.90
C ALA A 480 21.48 27.58 -36.64
N ALA A 481 20.28 27.00 -36.78
CA ALA A 481 19.51 26.37 -35.72
C ALA A 481 19.40 24.85 -35.95
N PRO A 482 19.14 24.04 -34.91
CA PRO A 482 18.76 22.64 -35.10
C PRO A 482 17.55 22.54 -36.05
N SER A 483 17.58 21.57 -36.96
CA SER A 483 16.52 21.34 -37.95
C SER A 483 16.05 19.89 -37.95
N PHE A 484 14.75 19.70 -38.15
CA PHE A 484 14.13 18.40 -38.40
C PHE A 484 13.79 18.27 -39.87
N VAL A 485 14.21 17.17 -40.49
CA VAL A 485 13.93 16.87 -41.89
C VAL A 485 13.17 15.56 -42.01
N THR A 486 11.94 15.61 -42.53
CA THR A 486 11.17 14.42 -42.88
C THR A 486 11.25 14.16 -44.38
N LEU A 487 11.53 12.92 -44.75
CA LEU A 487 11.60 12.49 -46.14
C LEU A 487 10.35 11.76 -46.56
N TRP A 488 9.75 12.25 -47.63
CA TRP A 488 8.49 11.77 -48.19
C TRP A 488 8.70 11.34 -49.64
N TYR A 489 8.32 10.09 -49.94
CA TYR A 489 8.52 9.47 -51.24
C TYR A 489 7.15 9.11 -51.86
N PRO A 490 6.91 9.35 -53.17
CA PRO A 490 5.61 9.10 -53.77
C PRO A 490 5.15 7.64 -53.60
N ALA A 491 3.97 7.44 -53.00
CA ALA A 491 3.45 6.12 -52.66
C ALA A 491 3.18 5.26 -53.90
N LYS A 492 2.77 5.90 -55.00
CA LYS A 492 2.56 5.25 -56.30
C LYS A 492 3.86 4.67 -56.86
N SER A 493 4.94 5.43 -56.78
CA SER A 493 6.27 5.00 -57.26
C SER A 493 6.80 3.82 -56.45
N VAL A 494 6.49 3.73 -55.16
CA VAL A 494 6.84 2.57 -54.34
C VAL A 494 6.24 1.27 -54.88
N GLY A 495 4.97 1.25 -55.27
CA GLY A 495 4.32 0.08 -55.85
C GLY A 495 4.99 -0.36 -57.16
N ASP A 496 5.30 0.60 -58.03
CA ASP A 496 5.93 0.34 -59.31
C ASP A 496 7.41 -0.08 -59.18
N ASP A 497 8.13 0.48 -58.22
CA ASP A 497 9.55 0.19 -57.94
C ASP A 497 9.75 -1.18 -57.29
N ILE A 498 8.81 -1.60 -56.43
CA ILE A 498 8.74 -2.99 -55.93
C ILE A 498 8.52 -3.95 -57.11
N ALA A 499 7.60 -3.63 -58.03
CA ALA A 499 7.28 -4.49 -59.17
C ALA A 499 8.45 -4.64 -60.16
N SER A 500 9.31 -3.63 -60.30
CA SER A 500 10.53 -3.69 -61.12
C SER A 500 11.75 -4.27 -60.38
N GLY A 501 11.64 -4.60 -59.08
CA GLY A 501 12.75 -5.13 -58.28
C GLY A 501 13.80 -4.09 -57.86
N GLU A 502 13.53 -2.80 -58.07
CA GLU A 502 14.51 -1.73 -57.92
C GLU A 502 13.99 -0.67 -56.93
N ARG A 503 14.37 -0.83 -55.66
CA ARG A 503 13.93 0.00 -54.52
C ARG A 503 14.82 1.25 -54.35
N PRO A 504 14.29 2.36 -53.77
CA PRO A 504 15.07 3.56 -53.49
C PRO A 504 16.16 3.36 -52.43
N GLY A 505 17.20 4.21 -52.46
CA GLY A 505 18.26 4.28 -51.46
C GLY A 505 18.39 5.66 -50.84
N ILE A 506 18.94 5.73 -49.62
CA ILE A 506 19.14 6.99 -48.88
C ILE A 506 20.62 7.15 -48.51
N GLU A 507 21.17 8.33 -48.80
CA GLU A 507 22.56 8.71 -48.51
C GLU A 507 22.61 10.00 -47.70
N ILE A 508 23.37 9.97 -46.61
CA ILE A 508 23.65 11.12 -45.74
C ILE A 508 25.14 11.11 -45.43
N THR A 509 25.91 11.90 -46.17
CA THR A 509 27.38 11.77 -46.19
C THR A 509 28.06 13.10 -45.95
N MET A 510 29.01 13.10 -45.02
CA MET A 510 29.91 14.22 -44.73
C MET A 510 31.35 13.72 -44.52
N PRO A 511 32.37 14.59 -44.65
CA PRO A 511 33.70 14.28 -44.16
C PRO A 511 33.67 13.95 -42.66
N ALA A 512 34.60 13.10 -42.21
CA ALA A 512 34.62 12.65 -40.81
C ALA A 512 34.71 13.84 -39.84
N GLY A 513 33.78 13.91 -38.88
CA GLY A 513 33.73 14.99 -37.89
C GLY A 513 33.04 16.27 -38.33
N GLN A 514 32.54 16.35 -39.57
CA GLN A 514 31.84 17.53 -40.10
C GLN A 514 30.32 17.35 -40.20
N GLY A 515 29.81 16.14 -39.93
CA GLY A 515 28.39 15.85 -40.02
C GLY A 515 27.61 16.29 -38.78
N ALA A 516 26.43 16.89 -39.00
CA ALA A 516 25.58 17.44 -37.93
C ALA A 516 24.33 16.60 -37.60
N LEU A 517 24.09 15.49 -38.30
CA LEU A 517 23.01 14.55 -37.99
C LEU A 517 23.13 14.03 -36.54
N LYS A 518 22.08 14.24 -35.75
CA LYS A 518 21.97 13.85 -34.34
C LYS A 518 21.08 12.62 -34.15
N ALA A 519 20.03 12.46 -34.96
CA ALA A 519 19.14 11.31 -34.87
C ALA A 519 18.60 10.92 -36.26
N LEU A 520 18.33 9.62 -36.41
CA LEU A 520 17.79 8.99 -37.62
C LEU A 520 16.68 8.01 -37.21
N ARG A 521 15.52 8.09 -37.85
CA ARG A 521 14.45 7.08 -37.73
C ARG A 521 13.96 6.68 -39.10
N LEU A 522 14.05 5.39 -39.42
CA LEU A 522 13.52 4.84 -40.67
C LEU A 522 12.09 4.34 -40.47
N SER A 523 11.30 4.37 -41.54
CA SER A 523 9.98 3.76 -41.56
C SER A 523 10.12 2.27 -41.90
N PRO A 524 9.82 1.32 -41.00
CA PRO A 524 10.04 -0.11 -41.25
C PRO A 524 9.22 -0.66 -42.43
N ALA A 525 8.08 -0.03 -42.72
CA ALA A 525 7.21 -0.36 -43.85
C ALA A 525 7.68 0.23 -45.18
N PHE A 526 8.67 1.14 -45.18
CA PHE A 526 9.17 1.74 -46.40
C PHE A 526 10.18 0.79 -47.09
N PRO A 527 9.97 0.41 -48.36
CA PRO A 527 10.85 -0.52 -49.04
C PRO A 527 12.14 0.17 -49.47
N LEU A 528 13.14 0.11 -48.60
CA LEU A 528 14.47 0.68 -48.82
C LEU A 528 15.45 -0.37 -49.36
N ARG A 529 16.25 -0.03 -50.37
CA ARG A 529 17.34 -0.86 -50.92
C ARG A 529 18.61 -0.74 -50.09
N TYR A 530 19.06 0.48 -49.85
CA TYR A 530 20.30 0.74 -49.12
C TYR A 530 20.19 2.00 -48.27
N LEU A 531 20.93 1.99 -47.16
CA LEU A 531 21.13 3.14 -46.28
C LEU A 531 22.63 3.36 -46.14
N PHE A 532 23.08 4.58 -46.47
CA PHE A 532 24.47 4.98 -46.28
C PHE A 532 24.56 6.26 -45.45
N VAL A 533 25.17 6.17 -44.26
CA VAL A 533 25.39 7.29 -43.35
C VAL A 533 26.89 7.41 -43.06
N GLN A 534 27.46 8.60 -43.24
CA GLN A 534 28.90 8.81 -43.04
C GLN A 534 29.25 10.15 -42.40
N GLY A 535 30.17 10.13 -41.42
CA GLY A 535 30.89 11.31 -40.94
C GLY A 535 30.18 12.13 -39.85
N HIS A 536 29.12 11.58 -39.25
CA HIS A 536 28.30 12.24 -38.22
C HIS A 536 28.70 11.74 -36.82
N THR A 537 29.57 12.47 -36.12
CA THR A 537 30.14 12.00 -34.84
C THR A 537 29.14 11.93 -33.71
N ASP A 538 28.10 12.76 -33.75
CA ASP A 538 27.11 12.93 -32.68
C ASP A 538 25.78 12.25 -33.01
N LEU A 539 25.77 11.32 -33.98
CA LEU A 539 24.59 10.55 -34.33
C LEU A 539 24.26 9.56 -33.20
N ASP A 540 23.31 9.92 -32.34
CA ASP A 540 22.70 9.03 -31.36
C ASP A 540 21.59 8.23 -32.02
N TRP A 541 21.98 7.11 -32.64
CA TRP A 541 21.06 6.19 -33.30
C TRP A 541 21.27 4.78 -32.78
N SER A 542 20.20 4.12 -32.36
CA SER A 542 20.22 2.69 -32.01
C SER A 542 19.95 1.87 -33.27
N CYS A 543 20.96 1.14 -33.74
CA CYS A 543 20.84 0.24 -34.88
C CYS A 543 20.12 -1.04 -34.43
N ASP A 544 18.83 -1.14 -34.74
CA ASP A 544 17.95 -2.26 -34.41
C ASP A 544 17.33 -2.82 -35.71
N TRP A 545 17.49 -4.13 -35.97
CA TRP A 545 16.99 -4.75 -37.20
C TRP A 545 15.47 -4.69 -37.32
N GLN A 546 14.74 -4.67 -36.20
CA GLN A 546 13.28 -4.57 -36.19
C GLN A 546 12.79 -3.18 -36.60
N GLN A 547 13.66 -2.16 -36.48
CA GLN A 547 13.39 -0.79 -36.88
C GLN A 547 13.91 -0.48 -38.29
N LEU A 548 14.62 -1.42 -38.92
CA LEU A 548 15.10 -1.31 -40.29
C LEU A 548 14.15 -2.01 -41.26
N PRO A 549 14.00 -1.51 -42.49
CA PRO A 549 13.20 -2.20 -43.49
C PRO A 549 13.76 -3.60 -43.80
N ALA A 550 12.90 -4.63 -43.75
CA ALA A 550 13.27 -6.00 -44.12
C ALA A 550 13.74 -6.12 -45.58
N SER A 551 13.45 -5.11 -46.40
CA SER A 551 13.84 -4.99 -47.81
C SER A 551 15.32 -4.60 -48.03
N LEU A 552 16.04 -4.25 -46.97
CA LEU A 552 17.39 -3.70 -47.04
C LEU A 552 18.39 -4.72 -47.58
N THR A 553 19.22 -4.28 -48.52
CA THR A 553 20.30 -5.09 -49.16
C THR A 553 21.69 -4.62 -48.78
N ALA A 554 21.84 -3.35 -48.39
CA ALA A 554 23.11 -2.79 -47.93
C ALA A 554 22.89 -1.78 -46.80
N LEU A 555 23.63 -1.95 -45.70
CA LEU A 555 23.74 -0.99 -44.61
C LEU A 555 25.19 -0.54 -44.47
N ARG A 556 25.45 0.76 -44.58
CA ARG A 556 26.77 1.34 -44.35
C ARG A 556 26.65 2.51 -43.38
N VAL A 557 27.34 2.40 -42.25
CA VAL A 557 27.46 3.43 -41.23
C VAL A 557 28.95 3.63 -40.99
N ILE A 558 29.49 4.78 -41.41
CA ILE A 558 30.94 5.00 -41.45
C ILE A 558 31.33 6.26 -40.68
N ASN A 559 32.31 6.16 -39.77
CA ASN A 559 32.80 7.27 -38.95
C ASN A 559 31.68 7.96 -38.15
N CYS A 560 30.78 7.16 -37.56
CA CYS A 560 29.70 7.61 -36.68
C CYS A 560 29.87 6.98 -35.28
N PRO A 561 30.86 7.43 -34.48
CA PRO A 561 31.21 6.82 -33.19
C PRO A 561 30.09 6.79 -32.13
N ALA A 562 29.10 7.67 -32.20
CA ALA A 562 27.99 7.70 -31.23
C ALA A 562 26.86 6.70 -31.52
N VAL A 563 26.89 5.99 -32.65
CA VAL A 563 25.86 4.98 -32.99
C VAL A 563 25.92 3.83 -31.99
N ARG A 564 24.75 3.48 -31.44
CA ARG A 564 24.54 2.41 -30.48
C ARG A 564 24.03 1.16 -31.17
N PHE A 565 24.33 0.00 -30.60
CA PHE A 565 23.94 -1.31 -31.16
C PHE A 565 23.08 -2.10 -30.18
N ASP A 566 22.45 -1.40 -29.23
CA ASP A 566 21.77 -2.00 -28.10
C ASP A 566 20.71 -3.00 -28.60
N GLY A 567 19.94 -2.69 -29.65
CA GLY A 567 18.89 -3.56 -30.22
C GLY A 567 19.31 -4.60 -31.26
N LEU A 568 20.59 -4.74 -31.59
CA LEU A 568 21.01 -5.56 -32.74
C LEU A 568 21.15 -7.04 -32.37
N HIS A 569 20.28 -7.90 -32.89
CA HIS A 569 20.43 -9.36 -32.82
C HIS A 569 20.89 -9.92 -34.16
N ALA A 570 22.08 -10.54 -34.21
CA ALA A 570 22.67 -11.02 -35.47
C ALA A 570 21.74 -11.97 -36.24
N ALA A 571 21.05 -12.88 -35.56
CA ALA A 571 20.09 -13.81 -36.16
C ALA A 571 18.92 -13.12 -36.88
N GLU A 572 18.60 -11.88 -36.52
CA GLU A 572 17.52 -11.09 -37.11
C GLU A 572 17.97 -10.26 -38.32
N MET A 573 19.24 -10.38 -38.75
CA MET A 573 19.73 -9.71 -39.96
C MET A 573 18.82 -10.01 -41.15
N PRO A 574 18.37 -9.00 -41.94
CA PRO A 574 17.51 -9.21 -43.09
C PRO A 574 18.06 -10.28 -44.03
N ALA A 575 17.21 -11.19 -44.50
CA ALA A 575 17.64 -12.26 -45.41
C ALA A 575 18.21 -11.72 -46.74
N SER A 576 17.80 -10.52 -47.15
CA SER A 576 18.27 -9.83 -48.36
C SER A 576 19.59 -9.06 -48.17
N LEU A 577 20.14 -8.99 -46.95
CA LEU A 577 21.33 -8.21 -46.65
C LEU A 577 22.56 -8.84 -47.31
N ALA A 578 23.29 -8.06 -48.10
CA ALA A 578 24.51 -8.47 -48.80
C ALA A 578 25.74 -7.65 -48.38
N ILE A 579 25.56 -6.46 -47.82
CA ILE A 579 26.66 -5.58 -47.40
C ILE A 579 26.35 -4.99 -46.01
N LEU A 580 27.31 -5.12 -45.09
CA LEU A 580 27.28 -4.49 -43.77
C LEU A 580 28.62 -3.80 -43.49
N GLY A 581 28.64 -2.47 -43.53
CA GLY A 581 29.84 -1.67 -43.24
C GLY A 581 29.67 -0.82 -41.99
N LEU A 582 30.49 -1.06 -40.97
CA LEU A 582 30.44 -0.38 -39.66
C LEU A 582 31.81 0.25 -39.31
N ASN A 583 32.55 0.73 -40.32
CA ASN A 583 33.91 1.26 -40.15
C ASN A 583 33.89 2.58 -39.37
N GLY A 584 34.76 2.76 -38.38
CA GLY A 584 34.74 3.96 -37.52
C GLY A 584 33.50 4.10 -36.61
N CYS A 585 32.70 3.02 -36.47
CA CYS A 585 31.66 2.90 -35.45
C CYS A 585 32.17 2.03 -34.29
N ARG A 586 31.67 2.30 -33.07
CA ARG A 586 32.10 1.62 -31.84
C ARG A 586 31.30 0.32 -31.61
N VAL A 587 31.51 -0.68 -32.46
CA VAL A 587 30.78 -1.97 -32.43
C VAL A 587 31.32 -2.90 -31.32
N PRO A 588 30.47 -3.40 -30.41
CA PRO A 588 30.87 -4.34 -29.35
C PRO A 588 31.46 -5.65 -29.89
N GLY A 589 32.44 -6.22 -29.19
CA GLY A 589 33.16 -7.43 -29.61
C GLY A 589 32.28 -8.67 -29.68
N HIS A 590 31.39 -8.87 -28.70
CA HIS A 590 30.42 -9.97 -28.71
C HIS A 590 29.49 -9.89 -29.93
N LEU A 591 29.11 -8.68 -30.34
CA LEU A 591 28.22 -8.45 -31.47
C LEU A 591 28.93 -8.71 -32.80
N ARG A 592 30.21 -8.35 -32.94
CA ARG A 592 31.02 -8.73 -34.11
C ARG A 592 31.07 -10.25 -34.26
N ALA A 593 31.39 -10.95 -33.19
CA ALA A 593 31.42 -12.41 -33.18
C ALA A 593 30.06 -13.03 -33.56
N ALA A 594 28.96 -12.46 -33.06
CA ALA A 594 27.61 -12.92 -33.41
C ALA A 594 27.26 -12.67 -34.88
N ILE A 595 27.60 -11.50 -35.43
CA ILE A 595 27.39 -11.16 -36.85
C ILE A 595 28.25 -12.07 -37.75
N ASP A 596 29.52 -12.30 -37.39
CA ASP A 596 30.41 -13.17 -38.13
C ASP A 596 29.93 -14.63 -38.11
N ALA A 597 29.47 -15.12 -36.96
CA ALA A 597 28.89 -16.45 -36.82
C ALA A 597 27.61 -16.61 -37.67
N GLU A 598 26.72 -15.62 -37.66
CA GLU A 598 25.51 -15.63 -38.48
C GLU A 598 25.86 -15.54 -39.98
N ASN A 599 26.82 -14.71 -40.38
CA ASN A 599 27.29 -14.63 -41.76
C ASN A 599 27.88 -15.97 -42.22
N ALA A 600 28.67 -16.63 -41.37
CA ALA A 600 29.17 -17.97 -41.64
C ALA A 600 28.03 -18.99 -41.79
N ALA A 601 27.01 -18.93 -40.93
CA ALA A 601 25.81 -19.77 -41.04
C ALA A 601 25.05 -19.54 -42.35
N ARG A 602 25.09 -18.33 -42.91
CA ARG A 602 24.53 -17.96 -44.23
C ARG A 602 25.46 -18.26 -45.40
N GLY A 603 26.58 -18.95 -45.18
CA GLY A 603 27.54 -19.32 -46.22
C GLY A 603 28.47 -18.18 -46.65
N GLY A 604 28.71 -17.19 -45.78
CA GLY A 604 29.64 -16.08 -46.02
C GLY A 604 29.17 -15.10 -47.10
N ARG A 605 27.86 -15.00 -47.33
CA ARG A 605 27.26 -14.21 -48.43
C ARG A 605 27.22 -12.71 -48.15
N ILE A 606 27.47 -12.29 -46.91
CA ILE A 606 27.46 -10.88 -46.50
C ILE A 606 28.90 -10.35 -46.50
N ALA A 607 29.14 -9.25 -47.22
CA ALA A 607 30.39 -8.50 -47.13
C ALA A 607 30.36 -7.62 -45.87
N VAL A 608 31.03 -8.06 -44.80
CA VAL A 608 31.08 -7.40 -43.50
C VAL A 608 32.39 -6.63 -43.32
N SER A 609 32.35 -5.41 -42.78
CA SER A 609 33.54 -4.64 -42.40
C SER A 609 33.31 -3.85 -41.09
N TYR A 610 34.34 -3.81 -40.23
CA TYR A 610 34.31 -3.13 -38.94
C TYR A 610 35.50 -2.19 -38.75
N GLY A 611 35.32 -1.13 -37.96
CA GLY A 611 36.43 -0.24 -37.54
C GLY A 611 37.31 -0.83 -36.45
N SER A 612 38.48 -0.24 -36.21
CA SER A 612 39.39 -0.60 -35.10
C SER A 612 38.92 -0.10 -33.73
N ASP A 613 37.98 0.85 -33.69
CA ASP A 613 37.57 1.54 -32.46
C ASP A 613 36.47 0.75 -31.72
N TYR A 614 36.75 0.40 -30.46
CA TYR A 614 35.88 -0.35 -29.56
C TYR A 614 35.46 0.55 -28.39
N LEU A 615 34.17 0.62 -28.06
CA LEU A 615 33.69 1.16 -26.78
C LEU A 615 33.28 0.03 -25.83
N PRO A 616 33.59 0.15 -24.53
CA PRO A 616 32.95 -0.66 -23.49
C PRO A 616 31.49 -0.23 -23.24
N GLU A 617 30.67 -1.21 -22.87
CA GLU A 617 29.20 -1.21 -22.71
C GLU A 617 28.64 -0.21 -21.67
N SER A 618 27.85 0.76 -22.13
CA SER A 618 26.81 1.49 -21.37
C SER A 618 25.67 1.74 -22.37
N VAL A 619 24.74 0.81 -22.57
CA VAL A 619 23.39 0.77 -21.96
C VAL A 619 22.74 -0.57 -22.34
N ARG A 620 22.55 -1.49 -21.40
CA ARG A 620 21.52 -2.55 -21.42
C ARG A 620 21.56 -3.30 -20.10
N GLU A 621 20.42 -3.90 -19.75
CA GLU A 621 20.25 -4.88 -18.67
C GLU A 621 21.43 -5.84 -18.71
N ALA A 622 22.37 -5.62 -17.81
CA ALA A 622 23.56 -6.43 -17.75
C ALA A 622 23.29 -7.59 -16.80
N TYR A 623 23.76 -8.76 -17.18
CA TYR A 623 23.91 -9.90 -16.30
C TYR A 623 25.38 -10.02 -15.92
N PRO A 624 25.73 -10.60 -14.77
CA PRO A 624 27.13 -10.90 -14.45
C PRO A 624 27.81 -11.68 -15.59
N GLU A 625 27.08 -12.54 -16.29
CA GLU A 625 27.60 -13.32 -17.43
C GLU A 625 28.04 -12.46 -18.63
N ASP A 626 27.46 -11.26 -18.82
CA ASP A 626 27.82 -10.34 -19.90
C ASP A 626 29.24 -9.78 -19.76
N TYR A 627 29.84 -9.91 -18.56
CA TYR A 627 31.22 -9.49 -18.27
C TYR A 627 32.26 -10.61 -18.40
N GLY A 628 31.90 -11.69 -19.10
CA GLY A 628 32.85 -12.60 -19.76
C GLY A 628 33.23 -13.88 -19.02
N VAL A 629 32.38 -14.45 -18.15
CA VAL A 629 32.66 -15.75 -17.52
C VAL A 629 31.40 -16.62 -17.42
N PRO A 630 31.40 -17.88 -17.90
CA PRO A 630 30.29 -18.81 -17.70
C PRO A 630 30.11 -19.10 -16.20
N LEU A 631 28.91 -18.87 -15.67
CA LEU A 631 28.54 -19.33 -14.33
C LEU A 631 28.27 -20.84 -14.33
N GLU A 632 29.32 -21.63 -14.50
CA GLU A 632 29.38 -23.00 -14.01
C GLU A 632 30.71 -23.22 -13.29
N GLY A 633 30.69 -22.93 -11.98
CA GLY A 633 31.60 -23.51 -10.98
C GLY A 633 33.11 -23.45 -11.23
N GLN A 634 33.74 -22.27 -11.13
CA GLN A 634 34.99 -22.02 -10.37
C GLN A 634 35.42 -20.54 -10.46
N SER A 635 35.86 -20.01 -9.30
CA SER A 635 36.63 -18.78 -8.98
C SER A 635 36.35 -17.39 -9.58
N ASP A 636 35.69 -17.23 -10.73
CA ASP A 636 35.85 -15.98 -11.52
C ASP A 636 34.60 -15.10 -11.68
N GLY A 637 33.46 -15.47 -11.06
CA GLY A 637 32.24 -14.66 -11.07
C GLY A 637 32.33 -13.33 -10.29
N GLU A 638 33.28 -13.22 -9.37
CA GLU A 638 33.49 -12.04 -8.52
C GLU A 638 33.86 -10.78 -9.33
N ALA A 639 34.84 -10.89 -10.22
CA ALA A 639 35.29 -9.74 -11.03
C ALA A 639 34.19 -9.27 -12.00
N ALA A 640 33.41 -10.21 -12.54
CA ALA A 640 32.25 -9.93 -13.36
C ALA A 640 31.16 -9.18 -12.57
N PHE A 641 30.87 -9.63 -11.35
CA PHE A 641 29.89 -8.99 -10.48
C PHE A 641 30.35 -7.60 -9.97
N ILE A 642 31.64 -7.42 -9.68
CA ILE A 642 32.21 -6.10 -9.33
C ILE A 642 32.06 -5.13 -10.50
N ARG A 643 32.41 -5.56 -11.73
CA ARG A 643 32.24 -4.74 -12.94
C ARG A 643 30.77 -4.42 -13.22
N TYR A 644 29.89 -5.37 -12.96
CA TYR A 644 28.45 -5.21 -13.06
C TYR A 644 27.91 -4.15 -12.10
N ALA A 645 28.23 -4.27 -10.80
CA ALA A 645 27.80 -3.31 -9.80
C ALA A 645 28.35 -1.89 -10.08
N ALA A 646 29.61 -1.79 -10.50
CA ALA A 646 30.28 -0.51 -10.77
C ALA A 646 29.71 0.28 -11.96
N ARG A 647 28.90 -0.35 -12.84
CA ARG A 647 28.31 0.32 -14.01
C ARG A 647 27.13 1.24 -13.66
N GLY A 648 26.42 0.90 -12.59
CA GLY A 648 25.20 1.59 -12.15
C GLY A 648 24.00 1.46 -13.09
N GLY A 649 22.95 2.26 -12.84
CA GLY A 649 21.69 2.22 -13.58
C GLY A 649 20.73 1.10 -13.13
N ALA A 650 19.90 0.58 -14.03
CA ALA A 650 18.97 -0.52 -13.74
C ALA A 650 19.66 -1.88 -13.94
N LEU A 651 19.86 -2.60 -12.85
CA LEU A 651 20.59 -3.88 -12.81
C LEU A 651 19.61 -5.01 -12.44
N ARG A 652 19.53 -6.08 -13.25
CA ARG A 652 18.80 -7.32 -12.94
C ARG A 652 19.71 -8.55 -12.98
N ALA A 653 19.60 -9.42 -11.99
CA ALA A 653 20.23 -10.72 -12.03
C ALA A 653 19.28 -11.79 -12.60
N LYS A 654 19.83 -12.85 -13.19
CA LYS A 654 19.04 -14.01 -13.57
C LYS A 654 18.68 -14.81 -12.31
N PRO A 655 17.41 -15.20 -12.11
CA PRO A 655 17.03 -16.03 -10.98
C PRO A 655 17.83 -17.35 -10.95
N GLY A 656 18.40 -17.67 -9.79
CA GLY A 656 19.22 -18.86 -9.57
C GLY A 656 20.72 -18.67 -9.82
N SER A 657 21.18 -17.49 -10.26
CA SER A 657 22.62 -17.23 -10.43
C SER A 657 23.35 -17.28 -9.08
N VAL A 658 24.49 -17.98 -9.05
CA VAL A 658 25.38 -18.04 -7.88
C VAL A 658 26.71 -17.39 -8.21
N VAL A 659 27.04 -16.30 -7.53
CA VAL A 659 28.34 -15.62 -7.65
C VAL A 659 29.22 -16.06 -6.50
N ARG A 660 30.33 -16.75 -6.77
CA ARG A 660 31.33 -17.07 -5.74
C ARG A 660 32.47 -16.06 -5.74
N ALA A 661 32.73 -15.47 -4.57
CA ALA A 661 33.87 -14.61 -4.30
C ALA A 661 34.88 -15.39 -3.45
N ALA A 662 36.05 -15.66 -4.04
CA ALA A 662 37.14 -16.39 -3.39
C ALA A 662 38.19 -15.45 -2.76
N THR A 663 38.13 -14.14 -3.06
CA THR A 663 39.16 -13.20 -2.60
C THR A 663 38.74 -12.39 -1.37
N ARG A 664 39.75 -11.91 -0.65
CA ARG A 664 39.62 -11.09 0.56
C ARG A 664 39.05 -9.68 0.31
N THR A 665 38.90 -9.22 -0.93
CA THR A 665 38.61 -7.79 -1.22
C THR A 665 37.60 -7.60 -2.35
N ALA A 666 36.48 -8.30 -2.28
CA ALA A 666 35.35 -8.03 -3.16
C ALA A 666 34.75 -6.65 -2.81
N ASN A 667 35.31 -5.55 -3.31
CA ASN A 667 34.75 -4.20 -3.13
C ASN A 667 33.66 -3.97 -4.20
N VAL A 668 32.46 -4.52 -3.97
CA VAL A 668 31.30 -4.33 -4.83
C VAL A 668 30.73 -2.94 -4.56
N VAL A 669 30.91 -2.00 -5.49
CA VAL A 669 30.39 -0.63 -5.36
C VAL A 669 29.19 -0.45 -6.28
N PHE A 670 28.02 -0.13 -5.71
CA PHE A 670 26.85 0.33 -6.45
C PHE A 670 26.87 1.86 -6.46
N PRO A 671 27.14 2.50 -7.61
CA PRO A 671 27.31 3.95 -7.68
C PRO A 671 25.98 4.69 -7.57
N ALA A 672 26.01 5.99 -7.25
CA ALA A 672 24.81 6.82 -7.17
C ALA A 672 23.91 6.70 -8.43
N GLY A 673 22.59 6.67 -8.23
CA GLY A 673 21.60 6.47 -9.31
C GLY A 673 21.36 5.01 -9.71
N THR A 674 21.97 4.04 -9.02
CA THR A 674 21.74 2.61 -9.24
C THR A 674 20.41 2.14 -8.66
N ILE A 675 19.69 1.31 -9.41
CA ILE A 675 18.54 0.52 -8.98
C ILE A 675 18.84 -0.94 -9.33
N ALA A 676 19.27 -1.72 -8.34
CA ALA A 676 19.58 -3.13 -8.51
C ALA A 676 18.46 -4.01 -7.96
N ARG A 677 17.92 -4.91 -8.78
CA ARG A 677 16.97 -5.97 -8.38
C ARG A 677 17.61 -7.32 -8.65
N LEU A 678 18.05 -7.98 -7.60
CA LEU A 678 18.91 -9.16 -7.68
C LEU A 678 18.13 -10.45 -7.43
N GLU A 679 16.85 -10.48 -7.82
CA GLU A 679 15.90 -11.58 -7.56
C GLU A 679 16.50 -12.95 -7.86
N GLY A 680 16.64 -13.77 -6.81
CA GLY A 680 17.15 -15.14 -6.91
C GLY A 680 18.67 -15.25 -7.08
N LEU A 681 19.44 -14.16 -6.99
CA LEU A 681 20.90 -14.20 -6.97
C LEU A 681 21.42 -14.56 -5.57
N ARG A 682 22.30 -15.55 -5.52
CA ARG A 682 23.10 -15.88 -4.33
C ARG A 682 24.54 -15.43 -4.50
N PHE A 683 24.97 -14.44 -3.74
CA PHE A 683 26.37 -14.08 -3.61
C PHE A 683 26.99 -14.94 -2.49
N GLN A 684 27.89 -15.86 -2.82
CA GLN A 684 28.60 -16.71 -1.86
C GLN A 684 30.04 -16.23 -1.73
N GLN A 685 30.49 -15.97 -0.50
CA GLN A 685 31.86 -15.56 -0.22
C GLN A 685 32.52 -16.58 0.72
N ASP A 686 33.61 -17.20 0.33
CA ASP A 686 34.32 -18.16 1.18
C ASP A 686 35.42 -17.40 1.98
N TYR A 687 35.35 -17.37 3.32
CA TYR A 687 36.06 -16.37 4.14
C TYR A 687 37.07 -16.94 5.16
N THR A 688 38.15 -16.18 5.43
CA THR A 688 39.12 -16.38 6.54
C THR A 688 39.37 -15.08 7.33
N LEU A 689 38.88 -15.06 8.57
CA LEU A 689 39.15 -14.24 9.77
C LEU A 689 39.32 -12.70 9.77
N ASP A 690 40.01 -12.00 8.86
CA ASP A 690 40.36 -10.59 9.13
C ASP A 690 40.26 -9.64 7.90
N ASN A 691 39.14 -8.95 7.73
CA ASN A 691 39.01 -7.92 6.69
C ASN A 691 38.28 -6.68 7.21
N GLU A 692 38.99 -5.56 7.21
CA GLU A 692 38.46 -4.24 7.60
C GLU A 692 37.64 -3.56 6.47
N GLY A 693 37.62 -4.15 5.26
CA GLY A 693 37.02 -3.60 4.06
C GLY A 693 35.56 -3.98 3.84
N ALA A 694 34.77 -3.04 3.29
CA ALA A 694 33.38 -3.28 2.95
C ALA A 694 33.24 -4.13 1.69
N VAL A 695 32.44 -5.20 1.78
CA VAL A 695 32.12 -6.06 0.64
C VAL A 695 31.17 -5.35 -0.31
N PHE A 696 30.15 -4.70 0.23
CA PHE A 696 29.21 -3.90 -0.54
C PHE A 696 29.32 -2.44 -0.13
N ARG A 697 29.40 -1.54 -1.09
CA ARG A 697 29.19 -0.11 -0.87
C ARG A 697 28.02 0.35 -1.71
N VAL A 698 26.96 0.78 -1.05
CA VAL A 698 25.71 1.27 -1.63
C VAL A 698 25.72 2.78 -1.48
N GLN A 699 26.01 3.49 -2.59
CA GLN A 699 26.19 4.94 -2.58
C GLN A 699 24.86 5.70 -2.41
N GLU A 700 24.97 7.02 -2.34
CA GLU A 700 23.85 7.94 -2.14
C GLU A 700 22.66 7.68 -3.08
N GLY A 701 21.46 7.55 -2.49
CA GLY A 701 20.19 7.38 -3.21
C GLY A 701 20.00 6.03 -3.92
N VAL A 702 20.89 5.05 -3.71
CA VAL A 702 20.85 3.76 -4.40
C VAL A 702 19.82 2.83 -3.78
N THR A 703 19.07 2.09 -4.61
CA THR A 703 18.21 0.99 -4.15
C THR A 703 18.80 -0.35 -4.58
N VAL A 704 18.97 -1.27 -3.63
CA VAL A 704 19.37 -2.67 -3.90
C VAL A 704 18.37 -3.61 -3.25
N ALA A 705 17.71 -4.44 -4.05
CA ALA A 705 16.67 -5.36 -3.63
C ALA A 705 17.01 -6.83 -3.93
N ASP A 706 16.45 -7.73 -3.11
CA ASP A 706 16.33 -9.17 -3.38
C ASP A 706 17.66 -9.95 -3.44
N LEU A 707 18.64 -9.56 -2.63
CA LEU A 707 19.96 -10.20 -2.58
C LEU A 707 20.04 -11.29 -1.49
N SER A 708 20.44 -12.51 -1.87
CA SER A 708 20.88 -13.52 -0.90
C SER A 708 22.40 -13.51 -0.79
N TRP A 709 22.94 -13.09 0.36
CA TRP A 709 24.38 -13.10 0.65
C TRP A 709 24.72 -14.21 1.63
N HIS A 710 25.53 -15.17 1.19
CA HIS A 710 26.01 -16.29 1.96
C HIS A 710 27.50 -16.17 2.23
N ILE A 711 27.89 -16.31 3.49
CA ILE A 711 29.28 -16.24 3.92
C ILE A 711 29.70 -17.63 4.39
N GLY A 712 30.55 -18.26 3.58
CA GLY A 712 31.12 -19.56 3.82
C GLY A 712 32.27 -19.54 4.82
N SER A 713 32.31 -20.56 5.68
CA SER A 713 33.42 -20.79 6.61
C SER A 713 34.53 -21.58 5.94
N LEU A 714 35.69 -20.95 5.72
CA LEU A 714 36.84 -21.67 5.18
C LEU A 714 37.57 -22.40 6.32
N GLY A 715 37.30 -23.70 6.46
CA GLY A 715 37.94 -24.57 7.45
C GLY A 715 37.29 -24.62 8.83
N GLY A 716 35.99 -24.27 8.94
CA GLY A 716 35.27 -24.26 10.23
C GLY A 716 35.62 -23.07 11.12
N LEU A 717 36.33 -22.09 10.59
CA LEU A 717 36.65 -20.85 11.28
C LEU A 717 35.42 -19.92 11.34
N PRO A 718 35.28 -19.11 12.39
CA PRO A 718 34.15 -18.21 12.53
C PRO A 718 34.10 -17.14 11.44
N CYS A 719 32.89 -16.80 11.01
CA CYS A 719 32.63 -15.80 9.97
C CYS A 719 32.10 -14.52 10.62
N TRP A 720 32.86 -13.43 10.60
CA TRP A 720 32.38 -12.11 11.05
C TRP A 720 32.87 -10.99 10.12
N PHE A 721 32.11 -9.90 10.05
CA PHE A 721 32.42 -8.74 9.22
C PHE A 721 32.49 -7.47 10.04
N GLN A 722 33.57 -6.73 9.81
CA GLN A 722 33.63 -5.32 10.14
C GLN A 722 33.12 -4.50 8.94
N ARG A 723 31.84 -4.08 8.98
CA ARG A 723 31.22 -3.18 7.97
C ARG A 723 31.06 -3.84 6.59
N GLY A 724 30.49 -5.04 6.56
CA GLY A 724 30.29 -5.82 5.32
C GLY A 724 29.54 -5.06 4.22
N VAL A 725 28.55 -4.26 4.59
CA VAL A 725 27.81 -3.33 3.73
C VAL A 725 27.99 -1.92 4.28
N ILE A 726 28.38 -0.97 3.43
CA ILE A 726 28.31 0.47 3.73
C ILE A 726 27.13 1.03 2.95
N ALA A 727 26.10 1.52 3.64
CA ALA A 727 24.96 2.21 3.05
C ALA A 727 25.11 3.72 3.27
N GLU A 728 25.16 4.50 2.19
CA GLU A 728 25.29 5.96 2.24
C GLU A 728 23.91 6.65 2.23
N ALA A 729 23.88 7.98 2.32
CA ALA A 729 22.65 8.77 2.46
C ALA A 729 21.55 8.39 1.44
N GLY A 730 20.31 8.20 1.88
CA GLY A 730 19.19 7.85 1.01
C GLY A 730 19.22 6.44 0.41
N ALA A 731 20.19 5.60 0.78
CA ALA A 731 20.26 4.22 0.31
C ALA A 731 19.06 3.38 0.81
N ARG A 732 18.59 2.44 -0.01
CA ARG A 732 17.52 1.51 0.32
C ARG A 732 17.94 0.06 0.07
N LEU A 733 17.95 -0.73 1.13
CA LEU A 733 18.21 -2.17 1.10
C LEU A 733 16.91 -2.89 1.43
N SER A 734 16.39 -3.72 0.51
CA SER A 734 15.10 -4.39 0.69
C SER A 734 15.14 -5.87 0.35
N ASN A 735 14.55 -6.73 1.18
CA ASN A 735 14.45 -8.17 0.95
C ASN A 735 15.82 -8.88 0.85
N TRP A 736 16.78 -8.51 1.71
CA TRP A 736 18.07 -9.19 1.74
C TRP A 736 18.03 -10.38 2.71
N THR A 737 18.64 -11.50 2.34
CA THR A 737 18.91 -12.61 3.26
C THR A 737 20.42 -12.75 3.42
N ILE A 738 20.93 -12.54 4.64
CA ILE A 738 22.36 -12.59 4.93
C ILE A 738 22.66 -13.74 5.89
N THR A 739 23.45 -14.72 5.45
CA THR A 739 23.70 -15.97 6.20
C THR A 739 25.19 -16.21 6.38
N ALA A 740 25.61 -16.60 7.58
CA ALA A 740 26.97 -17.07 7.88
C ALA A 740 26.98 -18.56 8.28
N ASP A 741 27.93 -19.34 7.75
CA ASP A 741 28.04 -20.80 7.97
C ASP A 741 28.44 -21.20 9.39
N ALA A 742 29.31 -20.41 10.04
CA ALA A 742 29.82 -20.71 11.37
C ALA A 742 29.48 -19.56 12.33
N PRO A 743 28.74 -19.82 13.43
CA PRO A 743 28.47 -18.80 14.42
C PRO A 743 29.76 -18.28 15.08
N PHE A 744 29.71 -17.04 15.54
CA PHE A 744 30.82 -16.31 16.17
C PHE A 744 31.46 -17.08 17.35
N PRO A 745 32.80 -17.06 17.53
CA PRO A 745 33.43 -17.77 18.64
C PRO A 745 33.27 -16.97 19.94
N ALA A 746 33.06 -17.65 21.07
CA ALA A 746 33.05 -16.98 22.36
C ALA A 746 34.45 -16.42 22.70
N GLY A 747 34.59 -15.10 22.80
CA GLY A 747 35.79 -14.45 23.34
C GLY A 747 36.65 -13.63 22.36
N ALA A 748 36.24 -13.43 21.11
CA ALA A 748 36.91 -12.49 20.22
C ALA A 748 36.54 -11.04 20.59
N VAL A 749 37.57 -10.20 20.78
CA VAL A 749 37.55 -8.90 21.47
C VAL A 749 36.84 -7.79 20.66
N THR A 750 35.74 -7.31 21.24
CA THR A 750 35.17 -5.95 21.35
C THR A 750 35.72 -4.77 20.53
N ASP A 751 35.40 -4.70 19.23
CA ASP A 751 35.09 -3.40 18.64
C ASP A 751 33.56 -3.20 18.58
N ILE A 752 33.08 -2.22 19.34
CA ILE A 752 31.67 -1.84 19.37
C ILE A 752 31.13 -1.40 18.00
N ARG A 753 32.01 -1.11 17.03
CA ARG A 753 31.72 -0.48 15.74
C ARG A 753 31.33 -1.42 14.58
N ASP A 754 31.20 -2.72 14.83
CA ASP A 754 31.27 -3.72 13.76
C ASP A 754 29.95 -4.46 13.54
N GLY A 755 29.10 -3.91 12.67
CA GLY A 755 27.89 -4.56 12.16
C GLY A 755 28.01 -4.95 10.68
N VAL A 756 27.19 -5.91 10.25
CA VAL A 756 27.12 -6.35 8.85
C VAL A 756 26.74 -5.16 7.95
N ILE A 757 25.72 -4.39 8.31
CA ILE A 757 25.31 -3.17 7.59
C ILE A 757 25.70 -1.94 8.42
N SER A 758 26.50 -1.06 7.83
CA SER A 758 26.94 0.21 8.40
C SER A 758 26.19 1.37 7.75
N LEU A 759 25.43 2.12 8.54
CA LEU A 759 24.66 3.29 8.11
C LEU A 759 25.56 4.54 8.08
N ARG A 760 25.73 5.16 6.91
CA ARG A 760 26.62 6.30 6.65
C ARG A 760 25.91 7.47 5.97
N GLY A 761 24.90 8.04 6.62
CA GLY A 761 24.19 9.22 6.12
C GLY A 761 22.72 9.20 6.47
N PRO A 762 21.99 10.29 6.24
CA PRO A 762 20.56 10.38 6.55
C PRO A 762 19.70 9.52 5.62
N GLN A 763 18.45 9.27 6.02
CA GLN A 763 17.38 8.71 5.17
C GLN A 763 17.67 7.31 4.59
N ILE A 764 18.48 6.50 5.28
CA ILE A 764 18.75 5.13 4.87
C ILE A 764 17.58 4.23 5.27
N THR A 765 17.13 3.37 4.37
CA THR A 765 16.08 2.39 4.63
C THR A 765 16.63 0.96 4.54
N VAL A 766 16.43 0.16 5.58
CA VAL A 766 16.66 -1.29 5.60
C VAL A 766 15.33 -1.97 5.89
N GLU A 767 14.80 -2.76 4.96
CA GLU A 767 13.47 -3.34 5.10
C GLU A 767 13.37 -4.79 4.65
N ASN A 768 12.55 -5.57 5.36
CA ASN A 768 12.28 -6.98 5.03
C ASN A 768 13.56 -7.83 4.93
N CYS A 769 14.61 -7.48 5.68
CA CYS A 769 15.88 -8.21 5.66
C CYS A 769 15.91 -9.32 6.72
N GLU A 770 16.52 -10.44 6.39
CA GLU A 770 16.74 -11.58 7.28
C GLU A 770 18.24 -11.80 7.52
N PHE A 771 18.63 -11.99 8.77
CA PHE A 771 20.02 -12.16 9.19
C PHE A 771 20.18 -13.47 9.97
N HIS A 772 21.19 -14.27 9.62
CA HIS A 772 21.45 -15.57 10.24
C HIS A 772 22.92 -15.73 10.63
N GLY A 773 23.18 -15.93 11.93
CA GLY A 773 24.50 -16.35 12.43
C GLY A 773 25.57 -15.25 12.51
N HIS A 774 25.19 -13.96 12.57
CA HIS A 774 26.17 -12.86 12.71
C HIS A 774 26.16 -12.22 14.09
N GLN A 775 27.27 -11.58 14.48
CA GLN A 775 27.38 -10.87 15.75
C GLN A 775 26.47 -9.63 15.82
N LYS A 776 26.55 -8.72 14.84
CA LYS A 776 25.77 -7.47 14.79
C LYS A 776 25.18 -7.27 13.40
N ALA A 777 23.86 -7.07 13.29
CA ALA A 777 23.24 -6.90 11.98
C ALA A 777 23.47 -5.51 11.40
N ILE A 778 23.14 -4.46 12.16
CA ILE A 778 23.10 -3.08 11.69
C ILE A 778 23.78 -2.17 12.73
N THR A 779 24.66 -1.29 12.26
CA THR A 779 25.36 -0.31 13.10
C THR A 779 25.35 1.06 12.45
N GLY A 780 25.18 2.10 13.26
CA GLY A 780 25.51 3.47 12.85
C GLY A 780 27.02 3.68 12.70
N TYR A 781 27.44 4.61 11.84
CA TYR A 781 28.84 5.07 11.78
C TYR A 781 28.98 6.43 12.46
N ARG A 782 29.88 6.53 13.44
CA ARG A 782 30.05 7.78 14.21
C ARG A 782 30.40 8.97 13.29
N GLY A 783 29.71 10.09 13.50
CA GLY A 783 29.95 11.33 12.76
C GLY A 783 29.42 11.36 11.32
N SER A 784 28.71 10.33 10.85
CA SER A 784 28.14 10.33 9.49
C SER A 784 26.72 10.91 9.39
N GLY A 785 26.14 11.41 10.48
CA GLY A 785 24.86 12.13 10.46
C GLY A 785 23.66 11.28 9.98
N TYR A 786 23.54 10.05 10.48
CA TYR A 786 22.53 9.08 10.04
C TYR A 786 21.16 9.27 10.72
N ARG A 787 20.56 10.43 10.44
CA ARG A 787 19.22 10.84 10.87
C ARG A 787 18.12 10.32 9.94
N ASP A 788 16.90 10.22 10.45
CA ASP A 788 15.69 9.89 9.68
C ASP A 788 15.81 8.52 8.94
N CYS A 789 16.60 7.59 9.50
CA CYS A 789 16.78 6.24 8.96
C CYS A 789 15.64 5.31 9.40
N VAL A 790 15.28 4.35 8.54
CA VAL A 790 14.17 3.40 8.77
C VAL A 790 14.69 1.98 8.71
N ILE A 791 14.46 1.22 9.78
CA ILE A 791 14.73 -0.22 9.86
C ILE A 791 13.40 -0.90 10.12
N ARG A 792 12.90 -1.71 9.18
CA ARG A 792 11.57 -2.30 9.33
C ARG A 792 11.42 -3.73 8.87
N ASN A 793 10.50 -4.47 9.48
CA ASN A 793 10.11 -5.83 9.08
C ASN A 793 11.29 -6.80 8.97
N CYS A 794 12.34 -6.62 9.79
CA CYS A 794 13.53 -7.44 9.73
C CYS A 794 13.41 -8.66 10.64
N ARG A 795 14.04 -9.77 10.24
CA ARG A 795 14.14 -10.99 11.06
C ARG A 795 15.59 -11.33 11.37
N VAL A 796 15.79 -11.84 12.57
CA VAL A 796 17.10 -12.09 13.14
C VAL A 796 17.12 -13.49 13.70
N HIS A 797 18.12 -14.26 13.31
CA HIS A 797 18.33 -15.65 13.71
C HIS A 797 19.75 -15.84 14.22
N ASP A 798 19.90 -16.41 15.42
CA ASP A 798 21.19 -16.82 15.98
C ASP A 798 22.24 -15.70 16.01
N MET A 799 21.84 -14.51 16.44
CA MET A 799 22.73 -13.33 16.50
C MET A 799 23.08 -12.93 17.93
N LEU A 800 24.11 -12.07 18.10
CA LEU A 800 24.45 -11.46 19.38
C LEU A 800 23.74 -10.11 19.59
N SER A 801 23.62 -9.28 18.55
CA SER A 801 22.94 -7.99 18.57
C SER A 801 22.33 -7.67 17.21
N PHE A 802 21.21 -6.94 17.18
CA PHE A 802 20.58 -6.55 15.92
C PHE A 802 20.97 -5.13 15.51
N VAL A 803 20.51 -4.10 16.22
CA VAL A 803 20.81 -2.70 15.88
C VAL A 803 21.62 -2.06 17.00
N SER A 804 22.82 -1.56 16.65
CA SER A 804 23.56 -0.64 17.51
C SER A 804 23.39 0.81 17.06
N LEU A 805 22.89 1.63 17.99
CA LEU A 805 22.69 3.07 17.94
C LEU A 805 23.84 3.83 18.61
N ASP A 806 24.98 3.17 18.86
CA ASP A 806 26.06 3.74 19.65
C ASP A 806 26.65 5.02 19.00
N ASN A 807 26.68 6.09 19.79
CA ASN A 807 27.37 7.37 19.59
C ASN A 807 26.96 8.24 18.37
N GLU A 808 26.19 9.29 18.68
CA GLU A 808 26.14 10.60 18.02
C GLU A 808 25.48 10.70 16.62
N GLY A 809 24.57 9.81 16.20
CA GLY A 809 24.02 9.95 14.84
C GLY A 809 22.65 9.41 14.49
N PHE A 810 22.06 8.46 15.22
CA PHE A 810 20.69 8.00 14.92
C PHE A 810 19.68 9.01 15.50
N GLU A 811 19.36 10.05 14.73
CA GLU A 811 18.37 11.05 15.14
C GLU A 811 17.05 10.81 14.39
N ARG A 812 15.89 10.84 15.06
CA ARG A 812 14.56 10.70 14.43
C ARG A 812 14.36 9.43 13.58
N GLY A 813 15.14 8.37 13.81
CA GLY A 813 14.99 7.13 13.06
C GLY A 813 13.86 6.23 13.60
N LEU A 814 13.42 5.28 12.78
CA LEU A 814 12.35 4.33 13.07
C LEU A 814 12.89 2.90 13.04
N ILE A 815 12.65 2.14 14.10
CA ILE A 815 12.84 0.68 14.15
C ILE A 815 11.46 0.05 14.36
N GLU A 816 10.98 -0.74 13.40
CA GLU A 816 9.62 -1.28 13.43
C GLU A 816 9.51 -2.74 12.95
N GLY A 817 8.73 -3.58 13.63
CA GLY A 817 8.39 -4.91 13.11
C GLY A 817 9.58 -5.86 13.08
N VAL A 818 10.41 -5.84 14.13
CA VAL A 818 11.61 -6.66 14.24
C VAL A 818 11.28 -7.96 14.97
N TYR A 819 11.65 -9.10 14.40
CA TYR A 819 11.45 -10.42 15.00
C TYR A 819 12.80 -11.10 15.25
N VAL A 820 13.03 -11.52 16.49
CA VAL A 820 14.29 -12.12 16.92
C VAL A 820 14.04 -13.57 17.36
N TYR A 821 14.68 -14.52 16.69
CA TYR A 821 14.60 -15.96 16.90
C TYR A 821 15.98 -16.44 17.39
N SER A 822 16.12 -16.69 18.70
CA SER A 822 17.38 -17.06 19.37
C SER A 822 18.49 -16.00 19.33
N THR A 823 19.05 -15.68 20.51
CA THR A 823 20.43 -15.21 20.58
C THR A 823 21.30 -16.36 21.04
N HIS A 824 22.50 -16.42 20.46
CA HIS A 824 23.45 -17.51 20.68
C HIS A 824 23.67 -17.80 22.19
N PRO A 825 23.79 -19.07 22.64
CA PRO A 825 23.95 -19.40 24.07
C PRO A 825 25.27 -18.88 24.68
N LEU A 826 26.18 -18.41 23.82
CA LEU A 826 27.42 -17.73 24.17
C LEU A 826 27.33 -16.22 24.01
N ALA A 827 26.14 -15.61 24.05
CA ALA A 827 25.98 -14.19 24.29
C ALA A 827 26.62 -13.86 25.64
N ALA A 828 27.92 -13.57 25.59
CA ALA A 828 28.76 -13.33 26.73
C ALA A 828 28.24 -12.12 27.52
N PRO A 829 28.55 -12.03 28.83
CA PRO A 829 28.14 -10.96 29.73
C PRO A 829 28.74 -9.57 29.47
N GLU A 830 28.85 -9.19 28.20
CA GLU A 830 29.31 -7.86 27.85
C GLU A 830 28.14 -6.96 27.43
N PRO A 831 28.09 -5.71 27.93
CA PRO A 831 27.11 -4.71 27.53
C PRO A 831 27.32 -4.34 26.06
N GLY A 832 26.64 -5.06 25.17
CA GLY A 832 26.80 -4.91 23.72
C GLY A 832 26.04 -5.95 22.88
N HIS A 833 25.48 -6.97 23.52
CA HIS A 833 24.76 -8.08 22.86
C HIS A 833 23.25 -7.99 23.11
N ASN A 834 22.60 -6.98 22.52
CA ASN A 834 21.16 -6.72 22.68
C ASN A 834 20.48 -6.47 21.33
N VAL A 835 19.16 -6.65 21.24
CA VAL A 835 18.41 -6.41 20.00
C VAL A 835 18.49 -4.95 19.58
N VAL A 836 18.39 -4.03 20.54
CA VAL A 836 18.67 -2.62 20.33
C VAL A 836 19.69 -2.19 21.37
N THR A 837 20.86 -1.71 20.92
CA THR A 837 21.87 -1.07 21.76
C THR A 837 22.00 0.42 21.48
N GLY A 838 22.41 1.21 22.47
CA GLY A 838 22.75 2.63 22.29
C GLY A 838 21.57 3.61 22.37
N GLY A 839 21.87 4.92 22.42
CA GLY A 839 20.89 6.01 22.56
C GLY A 839 20.80 6.90 21.32
N ALA A 840 19.58 7.31 20.97
CA ALA A 840 19.25 7.95 19.69
C ALA A 840 18.17 9.04 19.84
N PRO A 841 18.49 10.34 19.72
CA PRO A 841 17.50 11.38 19.97
C PRO A 841 16.28 11.25 19.03
N TYR A 842 15.09 11.27 19.61
CA TYR A 842 13.79 11.20 18.93
C TYR A 842 13.55 9.91 18.12
N ALA A 843 14.32 8.86 18.37
CA ALA A 843 14.09 7.58 17.73
C ALA A 843 12.80 6.92 18.23
N VAL A 844 12.13 6.21 17.32
CA VAL A 844 10.92 5.44 17.59
C VAL A 844 11.27 3.96 17.41
N VAL A 845 11.06 3.17 18.46
CA VAL A 845 11.25 1.71 18.44
C VAL A 845 9.91 1.07 18.74
N ARG A 846 9.34 0.31 17.80
CA ARG A 846 8.05 -0.34 18.03
C ARG A 846 7.90 -1.70 17.39
N HIS A 847 6.98 -2.51 17.89
CA HIS A 847 6.68 -3.83 17.32
C HIS A 847 7.94 -4.71 17.26
N VAL A 848 8.65 -4.83 18.39
CA VAL A 848 9.87 -5.64 18.50
C VAL A 848 9.56 -6.88 19.34
N TYR A 849 9.70 -8.05 18.73
CA TYR A 849 9.28 -9.32 19.30
C TYR A 849 10.45 -10.30 19.39
N GLN A 850 10.68 -10.83 20.59
CA GLN A 850 11.49 -12.02 20.78
C GLN A 850 10.60 -13.26 20.68
N MET A 851 10.93 -14.11 19.72
CA MET A 851 10.29 -15.40 19.51
C MET A 851 11.10 -16.44 20.28
N PHE A 852 10.46 -17.07 21.27
CA PHE A 852 11.12 -18.06 22.13
C PHE A 852 11.26 -19.40 21.41
N ASP A 853 12.49 -19.81 21.14
CA ASP A 853 12.88 -21.12 20.60
C ASP A 853 13.70 -21.96 21.60
N GLY A 854 13.89 -21.46 22.83
CA GLY A 854 14.57 -22.16 23.92
C GLY A 854 15.88 -21.53 24.39
N MET A 855 16.36 -20.47 23.74
CA MET A 855 17.57 -19.72 24.17
C MET A 855 17.25 -18.25 24.47
N GLY A 856 17.89 -17.70 25.52
CA GLY A 856 17.67 -16.33 25.98
C GLY A 856 18.21 -15.26 25.03
N SER A 857 18.03 -13.97 25.36
CA SER A 857 18.41 -12.79 24.54
C SER A 857 19.81 -12.20 24.81
N GLY A 858 20.69 -12.91 25.53
CA GLY A 858 21.91 -12.32 26.09
C GLY A 858 21.64 -11.55 27.39
N GLU A 859 22.51 -10.61 27.79
CA GLU A 859 22.35 -9.84 29.05
C GLU A 859 21.10 -8.96 29.05
N HIS A 860 20.87 -8.19 27.98
CA HIS A 860 19.63 -7.43 27.85
C HIS A 860 18.93 -7.62 26.49
N PHE A 861 17.59 -7.51 26.49
CA PHE A 861 16.87 -7.51 25.20
C PHE A 861 16.95 -6.13 24.54
N ILE A 862 16.74 -5.05 25.29
CA ILE A 862 17.05 -3.67 24.87
C ILE A 862 17.99 -3.03 25.90
N TYR A 863 19.10 -2.47 25.43
CA TYR A 863 20.04 -1.72 26.24
C TYR A 863 20.32 -0.36 25.60
N SER A 864 19.68 0.70 26.09
CA SER A 864 19.88 2.04 25.53
C SER A 864 20.62 2.93 26.53
N ALA A 865 21.92 3.11 26.34
CA ALA A 865 22.73 4.02 27.13
C ALA A 865 23.19 5.24 26.32
N VAL A 866 23.24 6.40 26.97
CA VAL A 866 23.55 7.70 26.36
C VAL A 866 24.97 8.14 26.69
N VAL A 867 25.61 8.80 25.72
CA VAL A 867 26.74 9.72 25.90
C VAL A 867 26.19 11.12 25.58
N ASP A 868 25.75 11.86 26.60
CA ASP A 868 25.12 13.20 26.60
C ASP A 868 24.03 13.55 25.53
N GLY A 869 22.83 13.98 25.99
CA GLY A 869 21.88 14.76 25.17
C GLY A 869 20.81 14.00 24.37
N THR A 870 20.62 12.70 24.59
CA THR A 870 19.52 11.95 23.95
C THR A 870 18.17 12.33 24.54
N ARG A 871 17.26 12.82 23.68
CA ARG A 871 15.92 13.27 24.07
C ARG A 871 14.82 12.61 23.27
N GLY A 872 13.65 12.39 23.86
CA GLY A 872 12.41 12.12 23.13
C GLY A 872 12.30 10.75 22.48
N MET A 873 13.07 9.75 22.95
CA MET A 873 12.91 8.37 22.46
C MET A 873 11.55 7.81 22.85
N SER A 874 10.96 6.99 21.97
CA SER A 874 9.71 6.30 22.24
C SER A 874 9.78 4.82 21.92
N PHE A 875 9.19 4.02 22.82
CA PHE A 875 9.10 2.57 22.73
C PHE A 875 7.62 2.14 22.78
N ALA A 876 7.20 1.25 21.87
CA ALA A 876 5.82 0.74 21.87
C ALA A 876 5.75 -0.72 21.42
N HIS A 877 4.92 -1.55 22.05
CA HIS A 877 4.72 -2.94 21.63
C HIS A 877 6.03 -3.74 21.60
N ILE A 878 6.71 -3.80 22.74
CA ILE A 878 7.98 -4.51 22.91
C ILE A 878 7.71 -5.78 23.71
N HIS A 879 7.97 -6.94 23.12
CA HIS A 879 7.70 -8.23 23.75
C HIS A 879 8.98 -9.06 23.76
N ALA A 880 9.66 -9.10 24.90
CA ALA A 880 10.77 -10.00 25.14
C ALA A 880 10.25 -11.31 25.75
N ARG A 881 10.81 -12.44 25.36
CA ARG A 881 10.53 -13.75 25.98
C ARG A 881 11.89 -14.42 26.23
N GLY A 882 12.41 -14.29 27.44
CA GLY A 882 13.71 -14.85 27.82
C GLY A 882 14.87 -13.90 27.59
N SER A 883 15.09 -12.95 28.50
CA SER A 883 16.36 -12.21 28.61
C SER A 883 17.24 -12.79 29.72
N GLY A 884 18.54 -12.52 29.69
CA GLY A 884 19.51 -12.97 30.71
C GLY A 884 19.41 -12.18 32.01
N GLN A 885 19.80 -10.90 31.98
CA GLN A 885 19.71 -9.99 33.15
C GLN A 885 18.44 -9.16 33.09
N CYS A 886 18.35 -8.22 32.13
CA CYS A 886 17.20 -7.30 31.99
C CYS A 886 16.52 -7.41 30.65
N PHE A 887 15.19 -7.40 30.59
CA PHE A 887 14.57 -7.33 29.27
C PHE A 887 14.70 -5.91 28.70
N MET A 888 14.68 -4.87 29.54
CA MET A 888 15.06 -3.52 29.11
C MET A 888 15.88 -2.80 30.15
N LYS A 889 16.90 -2.08 29.66
CA LYS A 889 17.73 -1.18 30.45
C LYS A 889 17.94 0.13 29.68
N TRP A 890 17.54 1.24 30.27
CA TRP A 890 17.72 2.58 29.72
C TRP A 890 18.55 3.44 30.66
N ARG A 891 19.56 4.13 30.12
CA ARG A 891 20.52 4.92 30.89
C ARG A 891 20.70 6.30 30.26
N GLY A 892 20.42 7.37 31.01
CA GLY A 892 20.76 8.76 30.65
C GLY A 892 19.78 9.47 29.71
N HIS A 893 18.54 8.97 29.55
CA HIS A 893 17.55 9.54 28.61
C HIS A 893 16.75 10.69 29.21
N ASP A 894 16.34 11.66 28.37
CA ASP A 894 15.40 12.73 28.75
C ASP A 894 14.16 12.70 27.82
N GLY A 895 12.94 12.81 28.36
CA GLY A 895 11.73 12.81 27.53
C GLY A 895 11.33 11.43 26.98
N LEU A 896 11.73 10.36 27.66
CA LEU A 896 11.52 8.97 27.26
C LEU A 896 10.05 8.54 27.37
N ARG A 897 9.51 7.85 26.36
CA ARG A 897 8.14 7.32 26.38
C ARG A 897 8.10 5.83 26.11
N GLY A 898 7.24 5.11 26.82
CA GLY A 898 7.09 3.66 26.69
C GLY A 898 5.64 3.23 26.84
N THR A 899 5.14 2.33 25.99
CA THR A 899 3.81 1.70 26.17
C THR A 899 3.85 0.24 25.73
N ASP A 900 3.07 -0.63 26.36
CA ASP A 900 2.93 -2.05 25.95
C ASP A 900 4.29 -2.77 25.96
N LEU A 901 4.90 -2.82 27.14
CA LEU A 901 6.27 -3.29 27.37
C LEU A 901 6.24 -4.60 28.15
N HIS A 902 6.39 -5.73 27.46
CA HIS A 902 6.21 -7.07 28.01
C HIS A 902 7.53 -7.84 28.09
N GLY A 903 7.98 -8.13 29.31
CA GLY A 903 9.08 -9.04 29.60
C GLY A 903 8.58 -10.42 30.02
N GLY A 904 8.93 -11.46 29.28
CA GLY A 904 8.70 -12.86 29.66
C GLY A 904 9.77 -13.40 30.63
N PRO A 905 9.63 -14.67 31.07
CA PRO A 905 10.53 -15.29 32.05
C PRO A 905 11.99 -15.19 31.61
N THR A 906 12.80 -14.52 32.43
CA THR A 906 14.26 -14.48 32.24
C THR A 906 14.83 -15.89 32.32
N SER A 907 15.76 -16.21 31.42
CA SER A 907 16.49 -17.49 31.40
C SER A 907 17.84 -17.28 32.05
N ILE A 908 18.39 -18.30 32.73
CA ILE A 908 19.73 -18.29 33.35
C ILE A 908 20.75 -17.67 32.38
N GLY A 909 21.08 -16.39 32.55
CA GLY A 909 22.24 -15.81 31.90
C GLY A 909 23.47 -16.38 32.59
N ASN A 910 24.47 -16.82 31.82
CA ASN A 910 25.70 -17.47 32.30
C ASN A 910 26.63 -16.57 33.16
N ALA A 911 26.11 -15.52 33.78
CA ALA A 911 26.91 -14.53 34.48
C ALA A 911 26.42 -14.39 35.92
N PRO A 912 27.17 -14.90 36.92
CA PRO A 912 26.88 -14.72 38.34
C PRO A 912 27.14 -13.26 38.79
N GLY A 913 26.54 -12.29 38.09
CA GLY A 913 26.55 -10.88 38.44
C GLY A 913 25.36 -10.53 39.33
N THR A 914 25.54 -9.58 40.24
CA THR A 914 24.53 -9.14 41.22
C THR A 914 23.37 -8.33 40.62
N ASN A 915 23.25 -8.25 39.29
CA ASN A 915 22.57 -7.15 38.59
C ASN A 915 21.45 -7.60 37.64
N GLU A 916 20.78 -8.69 37.99
CA GLU A 916 19.65 -9.27 37.25
C GLU A 916 18.34 -8.52 37.61
N ASP A 917 18.06 -7.43 36.91
CA ASP A 917 16.80 -6.68 37.04
C ASP A 917 15.89 -6.97 35.85
N GLY A 918 14.57 -7.09 35.97
CA GLY A 918 13.78 -7.27 34.76
C GLY A 918 13.64 -5.96 33.92
N PHE A 919 13.20 -4.83 34.50
CA PHE A 919 13.15 -3.52 33.84
C PHE A 919 14.00 -2.51 34.60
N ARG A 920 14.81 -1.72 33.89
CA ARG A 920 15.71 -0.76 34.52
C ARG A 920 15.77 0.60 33.84
N LEU A 921 15.63 1.65 34.65
CA LEU A 921 16.00 3.03 34.31
C LEU A 921 17.20 3.47 35.15
N GLU A 922 18.16 4.11 34.52
CA GLU A 922 19.30 4.74 35.19
C GLU A 922 19.46 6.19 34.68
N ASN A 923 19.61 7.18 35.55
CA ASN A 923 19.89 8.56 35.14
C ASN A 923 18.86 9.15 34.14
N CYS A 924 17.60 8.72 34.15
CA CYS A 924 16.58 9.15 33.17
C CYS A 924 15.70 10.30 33.69
N ARG A 925 15.29 11.22 32.82
CA ARG A 925 14.49 12.43 33.13
C ARG A 925 13.21 12.48 32.30
N ASN A 926 12.15 13.08 32.83
CA ASN A 926 10.92 13.39 32.08
C ASN A 926 10.35 12.18 31.34
N TRP A 927 10.24 11.04 32.00
CA TRP A 927 9.87 9.77 31.38
C TRP A 927 8.43 9.36 31.67
N ALA A 928 7.77 8.69 30.73
CA ALA A 928 6.38 8.24 30.87
C ALA A 928 6.20 6.85 30.27
N LEU A 929 5.83 5.89 31.13
CA LEU A 929 5.66 4.49 30.80
C LEU A 929 4.23 4.03 31.11
N SER A 930 3.70 3.12 30.30
CA SER A 930 2.42 2.45 30.54
C SER A 930 2.45 1.00 30.08
N ASP A 931 1.58 0.19 30.66
CA ASP A 931 1.32 -1.19 30.30
C ASP A 931 2.59 -2.04 30.32
N ILE A 932 3.36 -1.90 31.39
CA ILE A 932 4.54 -2.72 31.63
C ILE A 932 4.05 -4.05 32.20
N SER A 933 4.42 -5.17 31.60
CA SER A 933 4.16 -6.49 32.21
C SER A 933 5.43 -7.29 32.28
N MET A 934 5.64 -7.99 33.38
CA MET A 934 6.84 -8.78 33.59
C MET A 934 6.47 -10.10 34.22
N ARG A 935 6.95 -11.19 33.63
CA ARG A 935 6.78 -12.53 34.19
C ARG A 935 8.16 -13.08 34.53
N LEU A 936 8.42 -13.40 35.79
CA LEU A 936 9.69 -13.99 36.22
C LEU A 936 9.57 -15.52 36.27
N ASN A 937 10.70 -16.20 36.03
CA ASN A 937 10.74 -17.66 36.06
C ASN A 937 10.94 -18.16 37.50
N PRO A 938 9.98 -18.90 38.09
CA PRO A 938 10.10 -19.37 39.47
C PRO A 938 11.17 -20.47 39.67
N ARG A 939 11.62 -21.15 38.61
CA ARG A 939 12.36 -22.42 38.72
C ARG A 939 13.85 -22.34 39.11
N PHE A 940 14.46 -21.17 39.27
CA PHE A 940 15.93 -21.09 39.37
C PHE A 940 16.44 -20.70 40.76
N SER A 941 16.73 -21.66 41.63
CA SER A 941 17.05 -21.49 43.07
C SER A 941 18.36 -20.76 43.44
N GLU A 942 19.01 -20.02 42.54
CA GLU A 942 20.29 -19.35 42.85
C GLU A 942 20.13 -17.93 43.46
N PRO A 943 21.10 -17.44 44.26
CA PRO A 943 20.96 -16.25 45.11
C PRO A 943 21.12 -14.89 44.42
N ALA A 944 21.36 -14.84 43.11
CA ALA A 944 21.55 -13.58 42.37
C ALA A 944 20.22 -12.80 42.26
N GLY A 945 20.31 -11.47 42.26
CA GLY A 945 19.19 -10.53 42.42
C GLY A 945 18.08 -10.73 41.38
N TYR A 946 16.84 -10.41 41.71
CA TYR A 946 15.76 -10.40 40.71
C TYR A 946 14.83 -9.24 41.05
N ASP A 947 15.33 -8.04 40.85
CA ASP A 947 14.56 -6.82 41.00
C ASP A 947 13.63 -6.69 39.81
N SER A 948 12.33 -6.56 40.05
CA SER A 948 11.37 -6.45 38.94
C SER A 948 11.44 -5.07 38.28
N LEU A 949 11.67 -3.99 39.03
CA LEU A 949 11.65 -2.62 38.50
C LEU A 949 12.72 -1.73 39.15
N HIS A 950 13.85 -1.54 38.49
CA HIS A 950 15.00 -0.81 39.03
C HIS A 950 15.05 0.65 38.53
N LEU A 951 15.01 1.66 39.42
CA LEU A 951 14.97 3.09 39.07
C LEU A 951 16.13 3.90 39.67
N LYS A 952 17.32 3.79 39.08
CA LYS A 952 18.53 4.47 39.55
C LYS A 952 18.56 5.94 39.09
N ASN A 953 18.78 6.90 39.98
CA ASN A 953 19.01 8.32 39.64
C ASN A 953 18.02 8.93 38.60
N SER A 954 16.74 8.55 38.63
CA SER A 954 15.77 9.00 37.62
C SER A 954 14.70 9.90 38.22
N TRP A 955 14.13 10.85 37.47
CA TRP A 955 13.15 11.83 38.00
C TRP A 955 12.13 12.34 36.97
N ASN A 956 11.08 12.98 37.49
CA ASN A 956 9.90 13.43 36.76
C ASN A 956 9.32 12.31 35.89
N GLY A 957 8.97 11.22 36.56
CA GLY A 957 8.65 9.94 35.95
C GLY A 957 7.22 9.50 36.21
N VAL A 958 6.56 8.89 35.24
CA VAL A 958 5.24 8.27 35.45
C VAL A 958 5.25 6.85 34.91
N ILE A 959 4.83 5.88 35.72
CA ILE A 959 4.39 4.55 35.30
C ILE A 959 2.88 4.52 35.52
N ARG A 960 2.07 4.31 34.47
CA ARG A 960 0.60 4.32 34.60
C ARG A 960 0.01 2.99 35.03
N THR A 961 0.62 1.90 34.58
CA THR A 961 0.16 0.52 34.79
C THR A 961 1.40 -0.38 34.75
N ALA A 962 1.55 -1.23 35.75
CA ALA A 962 2.62 -2.21 35.80
C ALA A 962 2.12 -3.53 36.41
N TYR A 963 2.34 -4.65 35.71
CA TYR A 963 1.96 -5.99 36.14
C TYR A 963 3.20 -6.86 36.32
N LEU A 964 3.45 -7.33 37.54
CA LEU A 964 4.62 -8.13 37.91
C LEU A 964 4.16 -9.52 38.37
N GLU A 965 4.37 -10.55 37.56
CA GLU A 965 4.05 -11.94 37.87
C GLU A 965 5.29 -12.67 38.41
N LYS A 966 5.11 -13.29 39.57
CA LYS A 966 6.10 -14.05 40.35
C LYS A 966 7.38 -13.28 40.68
N PRO A 967 7.30 -12.03 41.17
CA PRO A 967 8.50 -11.32 41.59
C PRO A 967 9.13 -12.03 42.78
N ARG A 968 10.41 -12.40 42.65
CA ARG A 968 11.22 -12.81 43.81
C ARG A 968 11.48 -11.63 44.75
N ARG A 969 11.70 -10.45 44.16
CA ARG A 969 11.72 -9.15 44.84
C ARG A 969 11.04 -8.13 43.94
N CYS A 970 9.98 -7.48 44.44
CA CYS A 970 9.53 -6.23 43.86
C CYS A 970 10.33 -5.12 44.53
N TYR A 971 11.45 -4.78 43.92
CA TYR A 971 12.42 -3.84 44.43
C TYR A 971 12.36 -2.59 43.58
N ILE A 972 12.04 -1.43 44.16
CA ILE A 972 12.22 -0.13 43.51
C ILE A 972 13.48 0.48 44.11
N ALA A 973 14.61 0.23 43.45
CA ALA A 973 15.91 0.73 43.85
C ALA A 973 15.99 2.23 43.57
N LEU A 974 16.11 3.08 44.60
CA LEU A 974 16.44 4.50 44.42
C LEU A 974 17.89 4.72 44.88
N CYS A 975 18.85 4.58 43.97
CA CYS A 975 20.29 4.57 44.31
C CYS A 975 21.03 5.73 43.66
N THR A 976 21.87 6.44 44.44
CA THR A 976 22.98 7.29 43.96
C THR A 976 24.28 6.54 44.27
N PRO A 977 25.04 5.99 43.30
CA PRO A 977 26.33 5.38 43.64
C PRO A 977 27.40 6.47 43.83
N PRO A 978 28.28 6.36 44.85
CA PRO A 978 29.47 7.17 44.91
C PRO A 978 30.51 6.62 43.94
N GLY A 979 30.95 7.44 42.98
CA GLY A 979 32.16 7.19 42.21
C GLY A 979 32.08 6.13 41.12
N ASP A 980 30.95 6.01 40.42
CA ASP A 980 30.96 5.32 39.11
C ASP A 980 31.93 6.09 38.18
N PRO A 981 33.11 5.53 37.85
CA PRO A 981 34.15 6.25 37.12
C PRO A 981 33.73 6.63 35.70
N ASP A 982 32.66 6.01 35.19
CA ASP A 982 32.14 6.24 33.84
C ASP A 982 31.30 7.53 33.71
N TYR A 983 31.07 8.29 34.79
CA TYR A 983 30.32 9.55 34.73
C TYR A 983 31.01 10.70 35.48
N THR A 984 31.40 11.74 34.73
CA THR A 984 32.09 12.93 35.24
C THR A 984 31.16 14.08 35.67
N SER A 985 29.84 13.91 35.55
CA SER A 985 28.86 14.92 35.97
C SER A 985 28.49 14.80 37.47
N PRO A 986 28.31 15.91 38.21
CA PRO A 986 28.16 15.88 39.65
C PRO A 986 26.92 15.11 40.14
N PRO A 987 27.03 14.30 41.21
CA PRO A 987 26.04 13.31 41.68
C PRO A 987 24.86 13.92 42.49
N ASN A 988 24.43 15.15 42.21
CA ASN A 988 23.57 15.91 43.14
C ASN A 988 22.09 16.03 42.74
N GLU A 989 21.63 15.39 41.65
CA GLU A 989 20.23 15.49 41.24
C GLU A 989 19.40 14.36 41.88
N ALA A 990 18.40 14.77 42.66
CA ALA A 990 17.52 13.93 43.46
C ALA A 990 16.57 13.06 42.59
N VAL A 991 16.19 11.87 43.06
CA VAL A 991 15.07 11.11 42.47
C VAL A 991 13.77 11.77 42.95
N THR A 992 13.13 12.61 42.13
CA THR A 992 11.91 13.34 42.52
C THR A 992 10.76 13.14 41.55
N ASP A 993 9.54 13.29 42.07
CA ASP A 993 8.29 13.36 41.30
C ASP A 993 8.04 12.13 40.43
N ILE A 994 8.03 10.95 41.09
CA ILE A 994 7.70 9.67 40.47
C ILE A 994 6.28 9.27 40.86
N LEU A 995 5.43 8.99 39.87
CA LEU A 995 4.10 8.38 40.05
C LEU A 995 4.09 6.97 39.46
N ILE A 996 3.70 5.97 40.25
CA ILE A 996 3.40 4.62 39.78
C ILE A 996 1.92 4.36 40.06
N ALA A 997 1.07 4.45 39.05
CA ALA A 997 -0.32 4.07 39.14
C ALA A 997 -0.50 2.58 38.79
N ASP A 998 -1.49 1.95 39.42
CA ASP A 998 -1.99 0.60 39.15
C ASP A 998 -0.88 -0.46 39.04
N LEU A 999 -0.10 -0.60 40.11
CA LEU A 999 0.94 -1.62 40.25
C LEU A 999 0.35 -2.93 40.78
N VAL A 1000 0.23 -3.94 39.93
CA VAL A 1000 -0.25 -5.26 40.31
C VAL A 1000 0.95 -6.21 40.40
N ALA A 1001 1.12 -6.89 41.53
CA ALA A 1001 2.22 -7.83 41.75
C ALA A 1001 1.69 -9.14 42.38
N VAL A 1002 1.77 -10.24 41.63
CA VAL A 1002 1.08 -11.50 41.93
C VAL A 1002 2.08 -12.66 41.99
N GLY A 1003 1.92 -13.59 42.93
CA GLY A 1003 2.68 -14.83 43.03
C GLY A 1003 4.07 -14.69 43.63
N ALA A 1004 4.30 -13.74 44.55
CA ALA A 1004 5.62 -13.53 45.15
C ALA A 1004 6.10 -14.77 45.95
N GLU A 1005 7.12 -15.45 45.43
CA GLU A 1005 7.71 -16.66 46.02
C GLU A 1005 8.83 -16.29 47.01
N ASP A 1006 8.44 -15.85 48.22
CA ASP A 1006 9.21 -15.87 49.48
C ASP A 1006 8.57 -14.88 50.48
N ASN A 1007 8.78 -15.07 51.79
CA ASN A 1007 8.41 -14.12 52.86
C ASN A 1007 9.20 -12.78 52.81
N ARG A 1008 9.67 -12.38 51.62
CA ARG A 1008 10.47 -11.18 51.41
C ARG A 1008 9.56 -9.97 51.20
N PRO A 1009 9.88 -8.83 51.83
CA PRO A 1009 9.03 -7.65 51.77
C PRO A 1009 8.91 -7.06 50.35
N LEU A 1010 7.84 -6.30 50.07
CA LEU A 1010 7.86 -5.27 49.03
C LEU A 1010 8.88 -4.24 49.49
N ILE A 1011 10.07 -4.28 48.91
CA ILE A 1011 11.19 -3.46 49.37
C ILE A 1011 11.23 -2.19 48.51
N LEU A 1012 10.74 -1.08 49.05
CA LEU A 1012 11.25 0.23 48.67
C LEU A 1012 12.59 0.41 49.39
N ALA A 1013 13.69 -0.06 48.79
CA ALA A 1013 15.02 0.17 49.34
C ALA A 1013 15.68 1.32 48.62
N VAL A 1014 16.07 2.27 49.44
CA VAL A 1014 17.15 3.19 49.16
C VAL A 1014 18.41 2.46 49.61
N ALA A 1015 19.27 2.03 48.67
CA ALA A 1015 20.59 1.40 48.91
C ALA A 1015 21.57 2.02 47.88
N GLU A 1016 22.87 2.23 48.03
CA GLU A 1016 23.93 1.54 48.77
C GLU A 1016 25.05 2.57 49.10
N ASN A 1017 25.81 2.31 50.19
CA ASN A 1017 27.04 2.97 50.70
C ASN A 1017 26.85 4.01 51.82
N SER A 1018 27.63 3.84 52.89
CA SER A 1018 27.57 4.53 54.20
C SER A 1018 27.88 6.03 54.21
N GLU A 1019 27.95 6.67 53.04
CA GLU A 1019 28.32 8.09 52.90
C GLU A 1019 27.46 8.84 51.87
N THR A 1020 26.49 8.19 51.22
CA THR A 1020 25.74 8.80 50.11
C THR A 1020 24.35 9.24 50.51
N VAL A 1021 24.08 10.53 50.28
CA VAL A 1021 22.80 11.16 50.54
C VAL A 1021 21.85 10.90 49.37
N VAL A 1022 20.77 10.15 49.60
CA VAL A 1022 19.69 10.01 48.60
C VAL A 1022 18.59 11.01 48.92
N ASN A 1023 18.42 12.00 48.03
CA ASN A 1023 17.28 12.91 48.05
C ASN A 1023 16.12 12.24 47.30
N VAL A 1024 15.08 11.83 48.02
CA VAL A 1024 13.82 11.32 47.45
C VAL A 1024 12.79 12.45 47.46
N GLY A 1025 12.19 12.74 46.30
CA GLY A 1025 11.09 13.69 46.14
C GLY A 1025 9.72 13.08 46.45
N ASN A 1026 8.67 13.57 45.77
CA ASN A 1026 7.36 12.93 45.86
C ASN A 1026 7.39 11.58 45.13
N LEU A 1027 7.03 10.50 45.85
CA LEU A 1027 6.80 9.18 45.28
C LEU A 1027 5.37 8.77 45.61
N THR A 1028 4.55 8.56 44.60
CA THR A 1028 3.18 8.09 44.78
C THR A 1028 3.00 6.73 44.12
N ILE A 1029 2.56 5.73 44.87
CA ILE A 1029 2.14 4.43 44.35
C ILE A 1029 0.64 4.28 44.64
N THR A 1030 -0.19 4.17 43.60
CA THR A 1030 -1.65 3.94 43.77
C THR A 1030 -2.06 2.61 43.14
N GLY A 1031 -3.14 2.01 43.63
CA GLY A 1031 -3.69 0.78 43.02
C GLY A 1031 -2.76 -0.43 43.16
N LEU A 1032 -1.91 -0.44 44.20
CA LEU A 1032 -1.09 -1.61 44.52
C LEU A 1032 -2.00 -2.84 44.73
N ASP A 1033 -1.70 -4.00 44.16
CA ASP A 1033 -2.32 -5.27 44.55
C ASP A 1033 -1.22 -6.32 44.76
N TRP A 1034 -0.93 -6.67 46.01
CA TRP A 1034 0.18 -7.54 46.43
C TRP A 1034 -0.34 -8.77 47.19
N ASP A 1035 0.05 -9.97 46.80
CA ASP A 1035 -0.39 -11.22 47.45
C ASP A 1035 0.64 -11.87 48.42
N GLY A 1036 1.86 -11.34 48.51
CA GLY A 1036 2.93 -11.79 49.43
C GLY A 1036 2.75 -11.39 50.90
N GLN A 1037 3.53 -11.96 51.83
CA GLN A 1037 3.55 -11.54 53.24
C GLN A 1037 4.33 -10.22 53.40
N ILE A 1038 3.77 -9.23 54.11
CA ILE A 1038 4.50 -7.99 54.45
C ILE A 1038 5.26 -8.23 55.77
N SER A 1039 6.58 -8.34 55.73
CA SER A 1039 7.42 -8.22 56.92
C SER A 1039 7.91 -6.78 57.14
N ARG A 1040 8.09 -6.00 56.06
CA ARG A 1040 8.40 -4.56 55.98
C ARG A 1040 7.78 -3.98 54.68
N LEU A 1041 7.33 -2.73 54.68
CA LEU A 1041 6.80 -2.06 53.46
C LEU A 1041 7.83 -1.09 52.85
N VAL A 1042 8.68 -0.52 53.71
CA VAL A 1042 9.80 0.35 53.36
C VAL A 1042 10.94 -0.06 54.29
N GLU A 1043 12.13 -0.30 53.74
CA GLU A 1043 13.32 -0.68 54.49
C GLU A 1043 14.48 0.21 54.05
N ALA A 1044 15.03 1.00 54.97
CA ALA A 1044 16.29 1.70 54.76
C ALA A 1044 17.42 0.78 55.22
N ASP A 1045 18.43 0.57 54.38
CA ASP A 1045 19.52 -0.34 54.70
C ASP A 1045 20.41 0.20 55.83
N VAL A 1046 21.08 -0.70 56.56
CA VAL A 1046 21.79 -0.39 57.81
C VAL A 1046 22.98 0.54 57.53
N GLY A 1047 22.83 1.84 57.85
CA GLY A 1047 23.89 2.85 57.72
C GLY A 1047 23.57 4.05 56.82
N MET A 1048 22.37 4.14 56.24
CA MET A 1048 21.98 5.26 55.37
C MET A 1048 21.31 6.41 56.12
N THR A 1049 21.69 7.65 55.77
CA THR A 1049 20.95 8.86 56.16
C THR A 1049 20.23 9.38 54.92
N ILE A 1050 18.90 9.23 54.87
CA ILE A 1050 18.07 9.88 53.86
C ILE A 1050 18.08 11.38 54.17
N HIS A 1051 18.89 12.20 53.46
CA HIS A 1051 18.68 13.65 53.55
C HIS A 1051 17.47 14.02 52.72
N ARG A 1052 16.64 14.83 53.35
CA ARG A 1052 15.29 15.10 52.92
C ARG A 1052 15.28 16.45 52.23
N VAL A 1053 14.74 16.52 51.03
CA VAL A 1053 14.31 17.81 50.49
C VAL A 1053 13.06 18.22 51.29
N PRO A 1054 13.07 19.35 52.03
CA PRO A 1054 11.90 19.79 52.79
C PRO A 1054 10.65 19.86 51.91
N GLY A 1055 9.52 19.29 52.38
CA GLY A 1055 8.23 19.31 51.68
C GLY A 1055 7.92 18.11 50.76
N THR A 1056 8.64 17.00 50.90
CA THR A 1056 8.45 15.78 50.10
C THR A 1056 7.61 14.72 50.83
N THR A 1057 6.76 14.01 50.08
CA THR A 1057 5.86 12.97 50.62
C THR A 1057 6.00 11.66 49.84
N ILE A 1058 6.15 10.54 50.55
CA ILE A 1058 5.95 9.19 50.00
C ILE A 1058 4.53 8.75 50.34
N LEU A 1059 3.71 8.45 49.33
CA LEU A 1059 2.35 7.97 49.48
C LEU A 1059 2.18 6.62 48.76
N ILE A 1060 1.76 5.59 49.47
CA ILE A 1060 1.42 4.27 48.89
C ILE A 1060 -0.02 3.99 49.28
N ASP A 1061 -0.94 3.88 48.33
CA ASP A 1061 -2.33 3.47 48.51
C ASP A 1061 -2.63 2.24 47.67
N GLY A 1062 -3.09 1.17 48.29
CA GLY A 1062 -3.50 -0.02 47.56
C GLY A 1062 -3.88 -1.15 48.48
N THR A 1063 -3.85 -2.37 47.97
CA THR A 1063 -4.37 -3.57 48.58
C THR A 1063 -3.25 -4.59 48.76
N VAL A 1064 -3.13 -5.17 49.95
CA VAL A 1064 -2.24 -6.29 50.21
C VAL A 1064 -3.04 -7.45 50.76
N ARG A 1065 -3.07 -8.57 50.03
CA ARG A 1065 -3.90 -9.75 50.32
C ARG A 1065 -5.36 -9.39 50.56
N GLY A 1066 -5.92 -8.51 49.73
CA GLY A 1066 -7.30 -8.04 49.85
C GLY A 1066 -7.56 -7.01 50.96
N ARG A 1067 -6.53 -6.50 51.65
CA ARG A 1067 -6.66 -5.43 52.66
C ARG A 1067 -6.12 -4.12 52.14
N ARG A 1068 -6.90 -3.04 52.20
CA ARG A 1068 -6.40 -1.72 51.82
C ARG A 1068 -5.36 -1.22 52.83
N ILE A 1069 -4.28 -0.65 52.34
CA ILE A 1069 -3.22 0.00 53.11
C ILE A 1069 -3.02 1.40 52.55
N THR A 1070 -2.82 2.37 53.44
CA THR A 1070 -2.27 3.67 53.08
C THR A 1070 -1.01 3.89 53.91
N TYR A 1071 0.12 4.06 53.23
CA TYR A 1071 1.38 4.47 53.83
C TYR A 1071 1.62 5.92 53.44
N GLU A 1072 1.72 6.79 54.44
CA GLU A 1072 2.11 8.17 54.24
C GLU A 1072 3.37 8.46 55.03
N TRP A 1073 4.38 9.01 54.36
CA TRP A 1073 5.57 9.50 55.02
C TRP A 1073 5.91 10.89 54.51
N VAL A 1074 5.69 11.89 55.38
CA VAL A 1074 6.04 13.28 55.12
C VAL A 1074 7.42 13.56 55.73
N ALA A 1075 8.31 14.19 54.95
CA ALA A 1075 9.64 14.55 55.41
C ALA A 1075 9.61 15.32 56.75
N GLY A 1076 10.18 14.75 57.81
CA GLY A 1076 10.18 15.34 59.16
C GLY A 1076 9.25 14.66 60.17
N SER A 1077 8.43 13.70 59.71
CA SER A 1077 7.52 12.91 60.56
C SER A 1077 7.97 11.44 60.66
N SER A 1078 7.43 10.72 61.65
CA SER A 1078 7.48 9.25 61.65
C SER A 1078 6.54 8.72 60.56
N PRO A 1079 6.91 7.67 59.80
CA PRO A 1079 6.03 7.10 58.80
C PRO A 1079 4.73 6.61 59.45
N VAL A 1080 3.60 6.94 58.83
CA VAL A 1080 2.27 6.51 59.26
C VAL A 1080 1.84 5.38 58.35
N ILE A 1081 1.80 4.16 58.88
CA ILE A 1081 1.22 3.02 58.20
C ILE A 1081 -0.20 2.84 58.71
N THR A 1082 -1.18 3.18 57.89
CA THR A 1082 -2.59 2.94 58.19
C THR A 1082 -3.01 1.67 57.46
N TYR A 1083 -3.17 0.59 58.21
CA TYR A 1083 -3.86 -0.59 57.71
C TYR A 1083 -5.35 -0.30 57.79
N HIS A 1084 -6.04 -0.25 56.66
CA HIS A 1084 -7.50 -0.23 56.64
C HIS A 1084 -7.94 -1.68 56.78
N SER A 1085 -8.23 -2.10 58.01
CA SER A 1085 -8.82 -3.41 58.20
C SER A 1085 -10.19 -3.41 57.51
N PRO A 1086 -10.61 -4.51 56.87
CA PRO A 1086 -12.00 -4.67 56.42
C PRO A 1086 -13.03 -4.54 57.55
N ALA A 1087 -12.59 -4.41 58.81
CA ALA A 1087 -13.40 -4.26 60.01
C ALA A 1087 -13.44 -2.83 60.59
N ASP A 1088 -12.82 -1.83 59.96
CA ASP A 1088 -12.69 -0.49 60.56
C ASP A 1088 -13.85 0.47 60.21
N LEU A 1089 -15.07 0.05 60.53
CA LEU A 1089 -16.11 0.99 60.98
C LEU A 1089 -16.45 0.61 62.42
N VAL A 1090 -15.47 0.84 63.29
CA VAL A 1090 -15.64 0.78 64.75
C VAL A 1090 -16.07 2.18 65.18
N GLU A 1091 -17.35 2.48 64.95
CA GLU A 1091 -17.93 3.81 65.11
C GLU A 1091 -18.97 3.77 66.24
N PRO A 1092 -19.19 4.87 66.98
CA PRO A 1092 -20.40 5.01 67.78
C PRO A 1092 -21.62 4.85 66.88
N VAL A 1093 -22.68 4.23 67.36
CA VAL A 1093 -23.92 4.02 66.61
C VAL A 1093 -24.47 5.33 66.03
N ALA A 1094 -24.22 6.47 66.69
CA ALA A 1094 -24.57 7.80 66.18
C ALA A 1094 -23.90 8.14 64.84
N ALA A 1095 -22.60 7.86 64.69
CA ALA A 1095 -21.87 8.09 63.45
C ALA A 1095 -22.32 7.13 62.34
N LEU A 1096 -22.73 5.92 62.70
CA LEU A 1096 -23.25 4.92 61.76
C LEU A 1096 -24.61 5.30 61.16
N LYS A 1097 -25.47 6.02 61.90
CA LYS A 1097 -26.79 6.47 61.44
C LYS A 1097 -26.73 7.52 60.33
N GLU A 1098 -25.61 8.23 60.19
CA GLU A 1098 -25.43 9.23 59.13
C GLU A 1098 -24.88 8.64 57.82
N LEU A 1099 -24.46 7.37 57.83
CA LEU A 1099 -23.92 6.69 56.65
C LEU A 1099 -25.04 6.10 55.79
N SER A 1100 -25.16 6.56 54.55
CA SER A 1100 -25.96 5.90 53.51
C SER A 1100 -25.19 4.71 52.95
N VAL A 1101 -25.50 3.49 53.40
CA VAL A 1101 -24.82 2.24 52.98
C VAL A 1101 -25.80 1.21 52.39
N PRO A 1102 -25.35 0.29 51.51
CA PRO A 1102 -26.19 -0.80 51.01
C PRO A 1102 -26.57 -1.83 52.08
N ALA A 1103 -27.72 -2.50 51.91
CA ALA A 1103 -28.14 -3.60 52.77
C ALA A 1103 -27.10 -4.75 52.77
N GLY A 1104 -26.84 -5.33 53.94
CA GLY A 1104 -25.85 -6.38 54.19
C GLY A 1104 -24.48 -5.89 54.62
N GLN A 1105 -24.23 -4.58 54.61
CA GLN A 1105 -22.97 -4.00 55.09
C GLN A 1105 -22.78 -4.29 56.58
N LYS A 1106 -21.58 -4.71 56.98
CA LYS A 1106 -21.25 -5.07 58.36
C LYS A 1106 -20.32 -4.03 58.99
N ALA A 1107 -20.48 -3.76 60.28
CA ALA A 1107 -19.66 -2.85 61.07
C ALA A 1107 -19.58 -3.34 62.53
N PHE A 1108 -18.92 -2.57 63.41
CA PHE A 1108 -18.87 -2.85 64.84
C PHE A 1108 -19.28 -1.59 65.61
N ALA A 1109 -20.36 -1.65 66.38
CA ALA A 1109 -20.77 -0.55 67.25
C ALA A 1109 -19.95 -0.58 68.53
N THR A 1110 -19.41 0.57 68.96
CA THR A 1110 -18.65 0.68 70.24
C THR A 1110 -19.49 1.02 71.44
N ASP A 1111 -20.68 1.57 71.22
CA ASP A 1111 -21.54 2.13 72.26
C ASP A 1111 -22.99 1.63 72.15
N ALA A 1112 -23.20 0.39 71.69
CA ALA A 1112 -24.56 -0.11 71.57
C ALA A 1112 -25.22 -0.32 72.94
N THR A 1113 -26.44 0.16 73.12
CA THR A 1113 -27.27 -0.08 74.31
C THR A 1113 -27.80 -1.51 74.36
N ALA A 1114 -27.99 -2.14 73.21
CA ALA A 1114 -28.48 -3.51 73.08
C ALA A 1114 -27.38 -4.47 72.59
N SER A 1115 -27.39 -5.71 73.10
CA SER A 1115 -26.49 -6.80 72.70
C SER A 1115 -27.21 -8.03 72.14
N SER A 1116 -28.52 -7.91 71.91
CA SER A 1116 -29.36 -9.01 71.42
C SER A 1116 -29.29 -9.10 69.90
N PHE A 1117 -29.04 -10.30 69.36
CA PHE A 1117 -29.02 -10.53 67.92
C PHE A 1117 -30.34 -10.09 67.25
N GLY A 1118 -30.24 -9.35 66.15
CA GLY A 1118 -31.34 -8.78 65.38
C GLY A 1118 -31.92 -7.46 65.91
N SER A 1119 -31.51 -6.96 67.08
CA SER A 1119 -32.01 -5.67 67.60
C SER A 1119 -31.39 -4.49 66.86
N VAL A 1120 -32.14 -3.40 66.67
CA VAL A 1120 -31.58 -2.14 66.15
C VAL A 1120 -30.49 -1.65 67.11
N ALA A 1121 -29.31 -1.33 66.59
CA ALA A 1121 -28.26 -0.74 67.37
C ALA A 1121 -28.64 0.71 67.70
N GLU A 1122 -28.59 1.07 68.98
CA GLU A 1122 -28.76 2.45 69.48
C GLU A 1122 -27.53 2.82 70.33
N GLY A 1123 -27.05 4.06 70.21
CA GLY A 1123 -25.82 4.52 70.88
C GLY A 1123 -26.02 4.89 72.35
N GLY A 1124 -24.92 5.10 73.08
CA GLY A 1124 -24.90 5.48 74.50
C GLY A 1124 -24.80 4.33 75.52
N GLY A 1125 -24.64 3.08 75.06
CA GLY A 1125 -24.32 1.92 75.88
C GLY A 1125 -22.82 1.63 75.96
N SER A 1126 -22.45 0.54 76.62
CA SER A 1126 -21.06 0.06 76.73
C SER A 1126 -20.81 -1.25 75.98
N ASN A 1127 -21.76 -1.69 75.15
CA ASN A 1127 -21.62 -2.95 74.43
C ASN A 1127 -20.89 -2.71 73.10
N PHE A 1128 -19.83 -3.49 72.90
CA PHE A 1128 -19.15 -3.63 71.63
C PHE A 1128 -19.78 -4.79 70.88
N VAL A 1129 -20.54 -4.50 69.83
CA VAL A 1129 -21.34 -5.52 69.15
C VAL A 1129 -21.15 -5.46 67.64
N PRO A 1130 -21.02 -6.63 66.96
CA PRO A 1130 -21.10 -6.67 65.51
C PRO A 1130 -22.49 -6.21 65.09
N ILE A 1131 -22.54 -5.43 64.03
CA ILE A 1131 -23.79 -4.95 63.45
C ILE A 1131 -23.80 -5.17 61.94
N PHE A 1132 -24.99 -5.30 61.35
CA PHE A 1132 -25.22 -5.30 59.92
C PHE A 1132 -26.35 -4.34 59.55
N PHE A 1133 -26.29 -3.73 58.37
CA PHE A 1133 -27.33 -2.84 57.86
C PHE A 1133 -28.41 -3.67 57.15
N ASP A 1134 -29.66 -3.64 57.61
CA ASP A 1134 -30.76 -4.42 56.99
C ASP A 1134 -31.42 -3.71 55.78
N GLY A 1135 -30.90 -2.54 55.40
CA GLY A 1135 -31.49 -1.66 54.39
C GLY A 1135 -32.25 -0.47 54.98
N VAL A 1136 -32.53 -0.48 56.30
CA VAL A 1136 -33.22 0.61 57.01
C VAL A 1136 -32.49 1.01 58.29
N ASN A 1137 -31.98 0.03 59.04
CA ASN A 1137 -31.29 0.24 60.32
C ASN A 1137 -30.02 -0.62 60.42
N TRP A 1138 -29.07 -0.14 61.21
CA TRP A 1138 -27.99 -0.98 61.73
C TRP A 1138 -28.55 -1.89 62.83
N ARG A 1139 -28.36 -3.19 62.71
CA ARG A 1139 -28.81 -4.21 63.66
C ARG A 1139 -27.65 -4.99 64.23
N VAL A 1140 -27.71 -5.35 65.50
CA VAL A 1140 -26.75 -6.25 66.15
C VAL A 1140 -26.82 -7.63 65.49
N GLY A 1141 -25.71 -8.15 64.96
CA GLY A 1141 -25.67 -9.49 64.38
C GLY A 1141 -24.45 -9.83 63.54
#